data_AF-A0A497LQZ9-F1
#
_entry.id   AF-A0A497LQZ9-F1
#
_cell.length_a   1.000
_cell.length_b   1.000
_cell.length_c   1.000
_cell.angle_alpha   90.00
_cell.angle_beta   90.00
_cell.angle_gamma   90.00
#
_symmetry.space_group_name_H-M   'P 1'
#
loop_
_entity.id
_entity.type
_entity.pdbx_description
1 polymer ?
#
loop_
_entity_poly.entity_id
_entity_poly.type
_entity_poly.pdbx_seq_one_letter_code
_entity_poly.pdbx_strand_id
1 'polypeptide(L)'
;MASIAAAYDLGFINRSEALNRLKKTIDTLFKLKKWHGIPYNWYDAETLSPIWGNFISSVDAGWYAAGLIVARNAFPELYENISKLIDMMEWDKLYDASVKRLYVGYDSIKKHYTSGHYDYLAIESRMASIIGIGSGKIPSEHWYALKRDMVSYKNISFLWGWGAGLFIYYFPGIFLDERGSFISRSTINVTIAQIIYSEDHGYPVWGFSPCDIPGGGYGMKFDVVTPHASTLAIIYFPEKVYLNLKMLEEMGVRTSLGFKDSISMVSGRVDEDFLALDQGMILLSIANYLNSSIWKYCMKDVIIENALKLINEYNIPNEVLNAYNFIFNNVTDAVLNLIMEEKLPISAMDKLLKAKLLFGSGNYNLALKYARECLTLIESYNVSETKLFVKDEIERAARNIDNARKENRLSFIDKAESLYNDAKKLYDENNFVSAYVKARIARFYASISKVTPVTKKTKMFLSVVNKVIRYPEEAVIKGNISPPISADILIERKVNNLWKGVKIVSINGNFTFTLKLNPGNYSFRAVFYGLDKYLPCISNTINIVVLKGVRSLNITGFKKKATVGENITFSGEISPMEEIENITIKITDPSKKVAEKVVKIDENGFFKCIFKVNIKGVWQIEVVVNETEKYSSLKEVYKINVSEIEKPETISSNIQTLLTIILIVILAIVILLVYRRSKIRSETLNKLLYF
;
A
#
# COMPACT_ATOMS: atom_id res chain seq x y z
N MET A 1 0.78 7.92 -22.27
CA MET A 1 0.71 7.51 -23.70
C MET A 1 -0.55 8.04 -24.37
N ALA A 2 -1.76 7.68 -23.93
CA ALA A 2 -3.01 8.23 -24.46
C ALA A 2 -3.04 9.77 -24.48
N SER A 3 -2.49 10.44 -23.46
CA SER A 3 -2.39 11.90 -23.41
C SER A 3 -1.54 12.50 -24.53
N ILE A 4 -0.56 11.76 -25.07
CA ILE A 4 0.23 12.20 -26.23
C ILE A 4 -0.63 12.16 -27.50
N ALA A 5 -1.47 11.12 -27.65
CA ALA A 5 -2.44 11.05 -28.75
C ALA A 5 -3.48 12.17 -28.66
N ALA A 6 -4.05 12.41 -27.47
CA ALA A 6 -4.96 13.55 -27.24
C ALA A 6 -4.28 14.89 -27.55
N ALA A 7 -3.06 15.11 -27.08
CA ALA A 7 -2.33 16.37 -27.34
C ALA A 7 -2.05 16.59 -28.83
N TYR A 8 -1.81 15.52 -29.59
CA TYR A 8 -1.69 15.58 -31.05
C TYR A 8 -3.02 15.92 -31.72
N ASP A 9 -4.10 15.22 -31.37
CA ASP A 9 -5.43 15.44 -31.95
C ASP A 9 -6.00 16.84 -31.61
N LEU A 10 -5.62 17.40 -30.47
CA LEU A 10 -5.98 18.77 -30.05
C LEU A 10 -5.03 19.84 -30.62
N GLY A 11 -3.98 19.46 -31.34
CA GLY A 11 -3.03 20.39 -31.97
C GLY A 11 -2.02 21.03 -31.03
N PHE A 12 -1.89 20.56 -29.78
CA PHE A 12 -0.87 21.07 -28.83
C PHE A 12 0.55 20.64 -29.22
N ILE A 13 0.69 19.50 -29.88
CA ILE A 13 1.96 19.01 -30.41
C ILE A 13 1.75 18.51 -31.83
N ASN A 14 2.79 18.64 -32.67
CA ASN A 14 2.77 18.06 -34.01
C ASN A 14 3.10 16.56 -33.98
N ARG A 15 2.90 15.89 -35.13
CA ARG A 15 3.12 14.44 -35.27
C ARG A 15 4.56 14.02 -34.96
N SER A 16 5.55 14.80 -35.39
CA SER A 16 6.97 14.49 -35.18
C SER A 16 7.32 14.48 -33.69
N GLU A 17 6.85 15.50 -32.96
CA GLU A 17 7.05 15.60 -31.51
C GLU A 17 6.34 14.46 -30.76
N ALA A 18 5.10 14.13 -31.15
CA ALA A 18 4.36 13.01 -30.57
C ALA A 18 5.09 11.67 -30.77
N LEU A 19 5.57 11.40 -31.99
CA LEU A 19 6.35 10.20 -32.31
C LEU A 19 7.66 10.14 -31.51
N ASN A 20 8.38 11.24 -31.39
CA ASN A 20 9.62 11.30 -30.62
C ASN A 20 9.40 10.96 -29.14
N ARG A 21 8.36 11.55 -28.52
CA ARG A 21 7.99 11.26 -27.13
C ARG A 21 7.58 9.81 -26.93
N LEU A 22 6.76 9.27 -27.83
CA LEU A 22 6.33 7.87 -27.76
C LEU A 22 7.49 6.90 -27.96
N LYS A 23 8.39 7.13 -28.92
CA LYS A 23 9.59 6.31 -29.12
C LYS A 23 10.43 6.22 -27.85
N LYS A 24 10.78 7.37 -27.25
CA LYS A 24 11.52 7.41 -25.97
C LYS A 24 10.79 6.66 -24.85
N THR A 25 9.47 6.79 -24.78
CA THR A 25 8.64 6.08 -23.80
C THR A 25 8.71 4.57 -24.02
N ILE A 26 8.49 4.11 -25.25
CA ILE A 26 8.49 2.69 -25.62
C ILE A 26 9.87 2.05 -25.41
N ASP A 27 10.94 2.75 -25.81
CA ASP A 27 12.31 2.29 -25.58
C ASP A 27 12.61 2.10 -24.09
N THR A 28 12.07 2.98 -23.25
CA THR A 28 12.17 2.86 -21.79
C THR A 28 11.34 1.67 -21.29
N LEU A 29 10.11 1.52 -21.79
CA LEU A 29 9.23 0.40 -21.43
C LEU A 29 9.87 -0.95 -21.76
N PHE A 30 10.59 -1.11 -22.87
CA PHE A 30 11.32 -2.33 -23.17
C PHE A 30 12.42 -2.66 -22.15
N LYS A 31 13.08 -1.64 -21.58
CA LYS A 31 14.14 -1.80 -20.56
C LYS A 31 13.62 -2.14 -19.17
N LEU A 32 12.36 -1.80 -18.86
CA LEU A 32 11.79 -2.07 -17.54
C LEU A 32 11.78 -3.58 -17.25
N LYS A 33 12.21 -3.95 -16.04
CA LYS A 33 11.95 -5.29 -15.50
C LYS A 33 10.44 -5.48 -15.39
N LYS A 34 9.93 -6.61 -15.87
CA LYS A 34 8.49 -6.97 -15.84
C LYS A 34 8.32 -8.35 -15.21
N TRP A 35 7.13 -8.61 -14.71
CA TRP A 35 6.72 -9.92 -14.20
C TRP A 35 5.73 -10.52 -15.21
N HIS A 36 6.12 -11.59 -15.91
CA HIS A 36 5.32 -12.18 -17.00
C HIS A 36 4.86 -11.14 -18.06
N GLY A 37 5.79 -10.26 -18.44
CA GLY A 37 5.53 -9.14 -19.34
C GLY A 37 4.63 -8.03 -18.79
N ILE A 38 4.11 -8.15 -17.56
CA ILE A 38 3.31 -7.14 -16.88
C ILE A 38 4.23 -6.23 -16.04
N PRO A 39 4.09 -4.90 -16.15
CA PRO A 39 4.86 -3.96 -15.33
C PRO A 39 4.55 -4.08 -13.83
N TYR A 40 5.54 -3.74 -13.00
CA TYR A 40 5.32 -3.43 -11.59
C TYR A 40 4.63 -2.08 -11.47
N ASN A 41 3.91 -1.83 -10.37
CA ASN A 41 3.20 -0.55 -10.19
C ASN A 41 4.10 0.67 -10.19
N TRP A 42 5.29 0.53 -9.60
CA TRP A 42 6.16 1.66 -9.33
C TRP A 42 7.59 1.34 -9.72
N TYR A 43 8.21 2.29 -10.42
CA TYR A 43 9.61 2.24 -10.83
C TYR A 43 10.30 3.51 -10.37
N ASP A 44 11.57 3.36 -9.98
CA ASP A 44 12.47 4.49 -9.83
C ASP A 44 12.80 5.06 -11.22
N ALA A 45 12.63 6.37 -11.40
CA ALA A 45 12.71 7.00 -12.73
C ALA A 45 14.15 7.07 -13.28
N GLU A 46 15.16 7.00 -12.42
CA GLU A 46 16.58 7.06 -12.82
C GLU A 46 17.12 5.66 -13.12
N THR A 47 16.85 4.71 -12.23
CA THR A 47 17.41 3.36 -12.28
C THR A 47 16.52 2.36 -13.01
N LEU A 48 15.27 2.72 -13.31
CA LEU A 48 14.25 1.85 -13.93
C LEU A 48 13.95 0.57 -13.12
N SER A 49 14.34 0.55 -11.85
CA SER A 49 14.16 -0.60 -10.97
C SER A 49 12.79 -0.54 -10.29
N PRO A 50 12.09 -1.67 -10.11
CA PRO A 50 10.85 -1.71 -9.33
C PRO A 50 11.07 -1.20 -7.90
N ILE A 51 10.13 -0.41 -7.39
CA ILE A 51 10.14 0.14 -6.03
C ILE A 51 8.81 -0.12 -5.32
N TRP A 52 8.72 0.33 -4.05
CA TRP A 52 7.50 0.28 -3.24
C TRP A 52 6.83 -1.09 -3.16
N GLY A 53 7.64 -2.13 -2.93
CA GLY A 53 7.15 -3.48 -2.63
C GLY A 53 7.05 -4.40 -3.83
N ASN A 54 7.40 -3.95 -5.03
CA ASN A 54 7.39 -4.75 -6.26
C ASN A 54 6.04 -5.44 -6.46
N PHE A 55 4.96 -4.67 -6.30
CA PHE A 55 3.60 -5.12 -6.50
C PHE A 55 3.24 -5.07 -7.99
N ILE A 56 2.47 -6.05 -8.45
CA ILE A 56 1.86 -6.09 -9.78
C ILE A 56 0.35 -5.96 -9.60
N SER A 57 -0.22 -4.87 -10.09
CA SER A 57 -1.65 -4.60 -10.02
C SER A 57 -2.36 -4.98 -11.31
N SER A 58 -3.46 -5.71 -11.18
CA SER A 58 -4.28 -6.08 -12.35
C SER A 58 -4.96 -4.87 -12.97
N VAL A 59 -5.37 -3.89 -12.18
CA VAL A 59 -6.02 -2.68 -12.70
C VAL A 59 -5.02 -1.77 -13.42
N ASP A 60 -3.82 -1.59 -12.88
CA ASP A 60 -2.79 -0.76 -13.49
C ASP A 60 -2.23 -1.39 -14.76
N ALA A 61 -2.13 -2.73 -14.80
CA ALA A 61 -1.87 -3.45 -16.03
C ALA A 61 -2.93 -3.13 -17.11
N GLY A 62 -4.21 -3.01 -16.71
CA GLY A 62 -5.31 -2.61 -17.59
C GLY A 62 -5.06 -1.24 -18.24
N TRP A 63 -4.70 -0.25 -17.42
CA TRP A 63 -4.44 1.11 -17.90
C TRP A 63 -3.18 1.20 -18.76
N TYR A 64 -2.15 0.45 -18.39
CA TYR A 64 -0.94 0.32 -19.19
C TYR A 64 -1.26 -0.19 -20.61
N ALA A 65 -2.00 -1.29 -20.70
CA ALA A 65 -2.42 -1.87 -21.97
C ALA A 65 -3.36 -0.94 -22.76
N ALA A 66 -4.32 -0.30 -22.10
CA ALA A 66 -5.22 0.68 -22.74
C ALA A 66 -4.42 1.85 -23.37
N GLY A 67 -3.42 2.36 -22.65
CA GLY A 67 -2.52 3.40 -23.17
C GLY A 67 -1.69 2.97 -24.37
N LEU A 68 -1.22 1.71 -24.39
CA LEU A 68 -0.53 1.12 -25.53
C LEU A 68 -1.46 0.95 -26.73
N ILE A 69 -2.67 0.42 -26.51
CA ILE A 69 -3.70 0.25 -27.55
C ILE A 69 -4.00 1.58 -28.24
N VAL A 70 -4.23 2.65 -27.47
CA VAL A 70 -4.46 3.98 -28.04
C VAL A 70 -3.24 4.44 -28.86
N ALA A 71 -2.03 4.29 -28.31
CA ALA A 71 -0.81 4.75 -28.96
C ALA A 71 -0.52 4.01 -30.29
N ARG A 72 -0.67 2.68 -30.36
CA ARG A 72 -0.43 1.93 -31.61
C ARG A 72 -1.41 2.29 -32.71
N ASN A 73 -2.64 2.62 -32.33
CA ASN A 73 -3.71 2.95 -33.26
C ASN A 73 -3.68 4.42 -33.72
N ALA A 74 -3.12 5.31 -32.90
CA ALA A 74 -2.87 6.72 -33.25
C ALA A 74 -1.58 6.93 -34.06
N PHE A 75 -0.57 6.09 -33.82
CA PHE A 75 0.74 6.17 -34.46
C PHE A 75 1.16 4.79 -35.02
N PRO A 76 0.64 4.42 -36.21
CA PRO A 76 0.94 3.13 -36.85
C PRO A 76 2.43 2.87 -37.09
N GLU A 77 3.26 3.93 -37.14
CA GLU A 77 4.73 3.85 -37.23
C GLU A 77 5.35 3.08 -36.04
N LEU A 78 4.62 2.96 -34.93
CA LEU A 78 5.05 2.27 -33.72
C LEU A 78 4.26 0.99 -33.46
N TYR A 79 3.38 0.59 -34.40
CA TYR A 79 2.43 -0.50 -34.21
C TYR A 79 3.12 -1.81 -33.81
N GLU A 80 4.14 -2.23 -34.56
CA GLU A 80 4.88 -3.48 -34.30
C GLU A 80 5.55 -3.49 -32.92
N ASN A 81 6.22 -2.40 -32.56
CA ASN A 81 6.92 -2.30 -31.27
C ASN A 81 5.95 -2.27 -30.10
N ILE A 82 4.84 -1.56 -30.23
CA ILE A 82 3.82 -1.50 -29.17
C ILE A 82 3.08 -2.84 -29.06
N SER A 83 2.76 -3.50 -30.18
CA SER A 83 2.10 -4.81 -30.16
C SER A 83 2.96 -5.85 -29.45
N LYS A 84 4.29 -5.86 -29.64
CA LYS A 84 5.20 -6.71 -28.86
C LYS A 84 5.06 -6.50 -27.35
N LEU A 85 4.92 -5.25 -26.87
CA LEU A 85 4.71 -4.98 -25.44
C LEU A 85 3.38 -5.53 -24.94
N ILE A 86 2.31 -5.44 -25.74
CA ILE A 86 0.99 -5.98 -25.40
C ILE A 86 1.02 -7.52 -25.39
N ASP A 87 1.66 -8.14 -26.38
CA ASP A 87 1.71 -9.59 -26.55
C ASP A 87 2.43 -10.28 -25.38
N MET A 88 3.47 -9.62 -24.85
CA MET A 88 4.22 -10.07 -23.67
C MET A 88 3.36 -10.20 -22.41
N MET A 89 2.23 -9.48 -22.30
CA MET A 89 1.43 -9.46 -21.07
C MET A 89 0.63 -10.77 -20.90
N GLU A 90 1.06 -11.65 -20.01
CA GLU A 90 0.39 -12.92 -19.70
C GLU A 90 -0.76 -12.73 -18.69
N TRP A 91 -1.90 -12.22 -19.17
CA TRP A 91 -3.08 -11.91 -18.34
C TRP A 91 -3.62 -13.10 -17.52
N ASP A 92 -3.45 -14.33 -18.00
CA ASP A 92 -3.85 -15.56 -17.30
C ASP A 92 -3.17 -15.69 -15.94
N LYS A 93 -1.98 -15.09 -15.75
CA LYS A 93 -1.25 -15.10 -14.48
C LYS A 93 -1.89 -14.26 -13.39
N LEU A 94 -2.78 -13.32 -13.72
CA LEU A 94 -3.53 -12.50 -12.76
C LEU A 94 -4.97 -12.98 -12.59
N TYR A 95 -5.37 -14.06 -13.27
CA TYR A 95 -6.71 -14.60 -13.25
C TYR A 95 -6.82 -15.79 -12.29
N ASP A 96 -7.83 -15.75 -11.42
CA ASP A 96 -8.20 -16.88 -10.57
C ASP A 96 -9.34 -17.65 -11.22
N ALA A 97 -9.02 -18.79 -11.83
CA ALA A 97 -9.98 -19.66 -12.48
C ALA A 97 -11.01 -20.28 -11.50
N SER A 98 -10.68 -20.39 -10.21
CA SER A 98 -11.56 -21.01 -9.21
C SER A 98 -12.78 -20.14 -8.90
N VAL A 99 -12.60 -18.82 -8.91
CA VAL A 99 -13.68 -17.83 -8.68
C VAL A 99 -13.98 -16.98 -9.90
N LYS A 100 -13.36 -17.31 -11.04
CA LYS A 100 -13.50 -16.67 -12.35
C LYS A 100 -13.26 -15.16 -12.33
N ARG A 101 -12.34 -14.66 -11.49
CA ARG A 101 -12.10 -13.22 -11.29
C ARG A 101 -10.62 -12.91 -11.29
N LEU A 102 -10.28 -11.67 -11.63
CA LEU A 102 -8.92 -11.15 -11.49
C LEU A 102 -8.58 -10.98 -10.02
N TYR A 103 -7.39 -11.42 -9.61
CA TYR A 103 -6.80 -10.97 -8.34
C TYR A 103 -6.65 -9.45 -8.36
N VAL A 104 -6.67 -8.81 -7.19
CA VAL A 104 -6.27 -7.38 -7.11
C VAL A 104 -4.83 -7.21 -7.59
N GLY A 105 -3.96 -8.14 -7.21
CA GLY A 105 -2.62 -8.22 -7.78
C GLY A 105 -1.75 -9.33 -7.21
N TYR A 106 -0.45 -9.21 -7.43
CA TYR A 106 0.57 -10.15 -6.97
C TYR A 106 1.72 -9.41 -6.26
N ASP A 107 2.08 -9.88 -5.08
CA ASP A 107 3.23 -9.40 -4.31
C ASP A 107 4.45 -10.28 -4.65
N SER A 108 5.35 -9.76 -5.49
CA SER A 108 6.50 -10.54 -5.96
C SER A 108 7.57 -10.80 -4.90
N ILE A 109 7.60 -10.00 -3.83
CA ILE A 109 8.52 -10.19 -2.70
C ILE A 109 8.01 -11.35 -1.84
N LYS A 110 6.71 -11.33 -1.51
CA LYS A 110 6.06 -12.41 -0.73
C LYS A 110 5.76 -13.65 -1.57
N LYS A 111 5.85 -13.55 -2.90
CA LYS A 111 5.50 -14.58 -3.88
C LYS A 111 4.07 -15.11 -3.66
N HIS A 112 3.14 -14.19 -3.46
CA HIS A 112 1.76 -14.52 -3.14
C HIS A 112 0.79 -13.56 -3.83
N TYR A 113 -0.36 -14.08 -4.25
CA TYR A 113 -1.47 -13.28 -4.73
C TYR A 113 -2.12 -12.51 -3.58
N THR A 114 -2.77 -11.40 -3.90
CA THR A 114 -3.66 -10.75 -2.93
C THR A 114 -4.82 -11.67 -2.57
N SER A 115 -5.27 -11.63 -1.33
CA SER A 115 -6.48 -12.37 -0.91
C SER A 115 -7.77 -11.83 -1.54
N GLY A 116 -7.75 -10.60 -2.05
CA GLY A 116 -8.89 -9.96 -2.71
C GLY A 116 -8.89 -10.14 -4.23
N HIS A 117 -10.09 -10.02 -4.80
CA HIS A 117 -10.35 -10.04 -6.24
C HIS A 117 -11.15 -8.82 -6.65
N TYR A 118 -11.03 -8.42 -7.90
CA TYR A 118 -11.95 -7.46 -8.50
C TYR A 118 -13.27 -8.15 -8.82
N ASP A 119 -14.32 -7.76 -8.11
CA ASP A 119 -15.58 -8.51 -8.07
C ASP A 119 -16.82 -7.72 -8.49
N TYR A 120 -16.74 -6.42 -8.74
CA TYR A 120 -17.88 -5.63 -9.22
C TYR A 120 -17.76 -5.28 -10.71
N LEU A 121 -18.90 -5.13 -11.37
CA LEU A 121 -18.95 -4.66 -12.76
C LEU A 121 -18.67 -3.15 -12.85
N ALA A 122 -19.20 -2.37 -11.91
CA ALA A 122 -19.17 -0.91 -11.97
C ALA A 122 -17.92 -0.30 -11.31
N ILE A 123 -16.75 -0.84 -11.64
CA ILE A 123 -15.45 -0.35 -11.18
C ILE A 123 -14.43 -0.29 -12.31
N GLU A 124 -13.31 0.38 -12.05
CA GLU A 124 -12.30 0.75 -13.02
C GLU A 124 -11.54 -0.46 -13.58
N SER A 125 -11.42 -1.54 -12.80
CA SER A 125 -10.79 -2.80 -13.23
C SER A 125 -11.49 -3.48 -14.41
N ARG A 126 -12.69 -3.00 -14.80
CA ARG A 126 -13.40 -3.44 -16.00
C ARG A 126 -12.55 -3.31 -17.27
N MET A 127 -11.67 -2.31 -17.34
CA MET A 127 -10.76 -2.17 -18.49
C MET A 127 -9.79 -3.36 -18.60
N ALA A 128 -9.22 -3.82 -17.48
CA ALA A 128 -8.38 -5.02 -17.46
C ALA A 128 -9.16 -6.28 -17.85
N SER A 129 -10.43 -6.37 -17.41
CA SER A 129 -11.34 -7.46 -17.75
C SER A 129 -11.56 -7.55 -19.26
N ILE A 130 -11.86 -6.42 -19.90
CA ILE A 130 -12.09 -6.32 -21.36
C ILE A 130 -10.84 -6.68 -22.14
N ILE A 131 -9.69 -6.12 -21.78
CA ILE A 131 -8.43 -6.40 -22.49
C ILE A 131 -8.04 -7.88 -22.30
N GLY A 132 -8.18 -8.42 -21.09
CA GLY A 132 -7.90 -9.83 -20.81
C GLY A 132 -8.76 -10.77 -21.66
N ILE A 133 -10.07 -10.52 -21.72
CA ILE A 133 -11.01 -11.29 -22.54
C ILE A 133 -10.70 -11.14 -24.03
N GLY A 134 -10.54 -9.91 -24.50
CA GLY A 134 -10.26 -9.59 -25.90
C GLY A 134 -8.95 -10.14 -26.43
N SER A 135 -7.97 -10.31 -25.55
CA SER A 135 -6.68 -10.92 -25.88
C SER A 135 -6.74 -12.46 -25.96
N GLY A 136 -7.86 -13.08 -25.56
CA GLY A 136 -8.02 -14.52 -25.48
C GLY A 136 -7.31 -15.19 -24.29
N LYS A 137 -6.69 -14.41 -23.39
CA LYS A 137 -5.95 -14.91 -22.22
C LYS A 137 -6.81 -15.06 -20.96
N ILE A 138 -8.01 -14.46 -20.95
CA ILE A 138 -9.02 -14.62 -19.90
C ILE A 138 -10.33 -15.07 -20.55
N PRO A 139 -11.07 -16.04 -20.00
CA PRO A 139 -12.30 -16.52 -20.59
C PRO A 139 -13.48 -15.55 -20.29
N SER A 140 -14.48 -15.47 -21.18
CA SER A 140 -15.56 -14.46 -21.10
C SER A 140 -16.49 -14.64 -19.90
N GLU A 141 -16.53 -15.83 -19.30
CA GLU A 141 -17.21 -16.13 -18.03
C GLU A 141 -16.74 -15.21 -16.90
N HIS A 142 -15.53 -14.66 -17.00
CA HIS A 142 -15.05 -13.63 -16.09
C HIS A 142 -16.03 -12.46 -15.98
N TRP A 143 -16.53 -11.95 -17.12
CA TRP A 143 -17.45 -10.81 -17.17
C TRP A 143 -18.76 -11.09 -16.42
N TYR A 144 -19.26 -12.30 -16.58
CA TYR A 144 -20.52 -12.73 -16.00
C TYR A 144 -20.39 -13.10 -14.52
N ALA A 145 -19.17 -13.35 -14.04
CA ALA A 145 -18.89 -13.55 -12.62
C ALA A 145 -18.82 -12.25 -11.80
N LEU A 146 -18.79 -11.08 -12.45
CA LEU A 146 -18.78 -9.78 -11.77
C LEU A 146 -20.16 -9.47 -11.17
N LYS A 147 -20.16 -8.97 -9.93
CA LYS A 147 -21.36 -8.56 -9.19
C LYS A 147 -22.00 -7.33 -9.83
N ARG A 148 -23.33 -7.31 -9.79
CA ARG A 148 -24.22 -6.25 -10.31
C ARG A 148 -25.11 -5.67 -9.21
N ASP A 149 -24.57 -5.63 -7.99
CA ASP A 149 -25.30 -5.15 -6.81
C ASP A 149 -25.75 -3.71 -7.05
N MET A 150 -26.99 -3.40 -6.70
CA MET A 150 -27.58 -2.08 -6.88
C MET A 150 -27.74 -1.39 -5.53
N VAL A 151 -27.44 -0.10 -5.48
CA VAL A 151 -27.72 0.78 -4.34
C VAL A 151 -28.57 1.95 -4.80
N SER A 152 -29.17 2.65 -3.84
CA SER A 152 -29.96 3.85 -4.11
C SER A 152 -29.56 5.00 -3.20
N TYR A 153 -29.49 6.20 -3.75
CA TYR A 153 -29.48 7.45 -2.99
C TYR A 153 -30.77 8.20 -3.30
N LYS A 154 -31.61 8.41 -2.27
CA LYS A 154 -33.01 8.83 -2.45
C LYS A 154 -33.72 7.89 -3.45
N ASN A 155 -34.25 8.43 -4.55
CA ASN A 155 -34.96 7.67 -5.59
C ASN A 155 -34.07 7.35 -6.81
N ILE A 156 -32.75 7.45 -6.69
CA ILE A 156 -31.81 7.21 -7.79
C ILE A 156 -31.03 5.92 -7.52
N SER A 157 -31.27 4.91 -8.35
CA SER A 157 -30.59 3.61 -8.25
C SER A 157 -29.45 3.47 -9.24
N PHE A 158 -28.31 2.94 -8.80
CA PHE A 158 -27.12 2.70 -9.61
C PHE A 158 -26.36 1.46 -9.11
N LEU A 159 -25.53 0.87 -9.96
CA LEU A 159 -24.64 -0.23 -9.61
C LEU A 159 -23.66 0.21 -8.54
N TRP A 160 -23.41 -0.63 -7.57
CA TRP A 160 -22.39 -0.41 -6.57
C TRP A 160 -21.00 -0.60 -7.16
N GLY A 161 -20.22 0.47 -7.13
CA GLY A 161 -18.76 0.46 -7.21
C GLY A 161 -18.16 0.89 -5.88
N TRP A 162 -16.98 0.38 -5.54
CA TRP A 162 -16.31 0.63 -4.26
C TRP A 162 -16.30 2.12 -3.86
N GLY A 163 -17.13 2.49 -2.89
CA GLY A 163 -17.19 3.84 -2.32
C GLY A 163 -17.89 4.90 -3.17
N ALA A 164 -18.49 4.52 -4.31
CA ALA A 164 -19.21 5.41 -5.22
C ALA A 164 -18.43 6.63 -5.75
N GLY A 165 -17.09 6.55 -5.82
CA GLY A 165 -16.24 7.61 -6.41
C GLY A 165 -16.35 7.65 -7.93
N LEU A 166 -16.47 8.83 -8.55
CA LEU A 166 -16.79 8.91 -9.98
C LEU A 166 -15.74 8.26 -10.89
N PHE A 167 -14.45 8.27 -10.50
CA PHE A 167 -13.42 7.65 -11.35
C PHE A 167 -13.69 6.16 -11.61
N ILE A 168 -14.22 5.41 -10.62
CA ILE A 168 -14.41 3.96 -10.79
C ILE A 168 -15.40 3.65 -11.91
N TYR A 169 -16.38 4.53 -12.11
CA TYR A 169 -17.43 4.36 -13.12
C TYR A 169 -16.99 4.87 -14.49
N TYR A 170 -16.26 5.99 -14.53
CA TYR A 170 -15.96 6.71 -15.76
C TYR A 170 -14.63 6.34 -16.39
N PHE A 171 -13.66 5.84 -15.63
CA PHE A 171 -12.31 5.67 -16.16
C PHE A 171 -12.24 4.67 -17.34
N PRO A 172 -12.94 3.52 -17.31
CA PRO A 172 -13.08 2.68 -18.50
C PRO A 172 -13.75 3.42 -19.67
N GLY A 173 -14.75 4.26 -19.38
CA GLY A 173 -15.49 5.06 -20.37
C GLY A 173 -14.67 6.16 -21.07
N ILE A 174 -13.46 6.46 -20.61
CA ILE A 174 -12.50 7.27 -21.38
C ILE A 174 -12.00 6.49 -22.61
N PHE A 175 -11.85 5.17 -22.49
CA PHE A 175 -11.30 4.33 -23.55
C PHE A 175 -12.40 3.66 -24.37
N LEU A 176 -13.50 3.33 -23.72
CA LEU A 176 -14.64 2.63 -24.29
C LEU A 176 -15.78 3.62 -24.52
N ASP A 177 -16.33 3.64 -25.74
CA ASP A 177 -17.57 4.38 -25.99
C ASP A 177 -18.75 3.57 -25.46
N GLU A 178 -19.06 3.78 -24.17
CA GLU A 178 -20.11 3.05 -23.47
C GLU A 178 -21.47 3.75 -23.56
N ARG A 179 -21.64 4.79 -24.39
CA ARG A 179 -22.89 5.56 -24.47
C ARG A 179 -24.09 4.66 -24.81
N GLY A 180 -25.17 4.84 -24.06
CA GLY A 180 -26.39 4.04 -24.23
C GLY A 180 -26.34 2.67 -23.54
N SER A 181 -25.19 2.25 -23.00
CA SER A 181 -25.08 0.98 -22.26
C SER A 181 -25.74 1.05 -20.89
N PHE A 182 -26.09 -0.11 -20.34
CA PHE A 182 -26.53 -0.24 -18.95
C PHE A 182 -25.51 0.34 -17.95
N ILE A 183 -24.22 0.16 -18.22
CA ILE A 183 -23.13 0.72 -17.45
C ILE A 183 -23.17 2.25 -17.48
N SER A 184 -23.24 2.86 -18.66
CA SER A 184 -23.32 4.33 -18.78
C SER A 184 -24.54 4.90 -18.06
N ARG A 185 -25.67 4.17 -18.08
CA ARG A 185 -26.87 4.54 -17.34
C ARG A 185 -26.63 4.58 -15.84
N SER A 186 -25.95 3.56 -15.30
CA SER A 186 -25.53 3.53 -13.90
C SER A 186 -24.56 4.68 -13.57
N THR A 187 -23.58 4.92 -14.45
CA THR A 187 -22.60 6.00 -14.31
C THR A 187 -23.26 7.39 -14.28
N ILE A 188 -24.26 7.63 -15.14
CA ILE A 188 -25.06 8.86 -15.12
C ILE A 188 -25.82 8.99 -13.78
N ASN A 189 -26.42 7.90 -13.30
CA ASN A 189 -27.21 7.91 -12.08
C ASN A 189 -26.36 8.21 -10.83
N VAL A 190 -25.16 7.61 -10.69
CA VAL A 190 -24.27 7.94 -9.56
C VAL A 190 -23.78 9.39 -9.62
N THR A 191 -23.55 9.95 -10.81
CA THR A 191 -23.22 11.38 -10.98
C THR A 191 -24.36 12.28 -10.51
N ILE A 192 -25.61 11.98 -10.90
CA ILE A 192 -26.77 12.74 -10.41
C ILE A 192 -26.90 12.62 -8.90
N ALA A 193 -26.68 11.42 -8.33
CA ALA A 193 -26.68 11.23 -6.89
C ALA A 193 -25.63 12.09 -6.18
N GLN A 194 -24.40 12.19 -6.71
CA GLN A 194 -23.37 13.06 -6.16
C GLN A 194 -23.70 14.55 -6.29
N ILE A 195 -24.32 14.99 -7.40
CA ILE A 195 -24.76 16.38 -7.57
C ILE A 195 -25.81 16.73 -6.52
N ILE A 196 -26.83 15.87 -6.35
CA ILE A 196 -27.88 16.08 -5.33
C ILE A 196 -27.27 16.04 -3.92
N TYR A 197 -26.32 15.13 -3.67
CA TYR A 197 -25.60 15.09 -2.41
C TYR A 197 -24.89 16.43 -2.13
N SER A 198 -24.18 17.00 -3.10
CA SER A 198 -23.56 18.34 -2.93
C SER A 198 -24.59 19.42 -2.61
N GLU A 199 -25.75 19.40 -3.28
CA GLU A 199 -26.83 20.35 -3.03
C GLU A 199 -27.43 20.21 -1.62
N ASP A 200 -27.69 18.98 -1.18
CA ASP A 200 -28.20 18.67 0.17
C ASP A 200 -27.26 19.18 1.27
N HIS A 201 -25.94 19.18 1.01
CA HIS A 201 -24.92 19.63 1.94
C HIS A 201 -24.55 21.11 1.77
N GLY A 202 -25.21 21.82 0.84
CA GLY A 202 -24.93 23.23 0.57
C GLY A 202 -23.57 23.49 -0.06
N TYR A 203 -22.95 22.48 -0.68
CA TYR A 203 -21.67 22.62 -1.35
C TYR A 203 -21.85 23.34 -2.70
N PRO A 204 -20.95 24.27 -3.04
CA PRO A 204 -21.04 25.03 -4.28
C PRO A 204 -20.64 24.14 -5.48
N VAL A 205 -19.81 23.12 -5.25
CA VAL A 205 -19.23 22.25 -6.27
C VAL A 205 -19.46 20.76 -5.96
N TRP A 206 -19.27 19.92 -6.97
CA TRP A 206 -19.43 18.46 -6.90
C TRP A 206 -18.28 17.73 -7.60
N GLY A 207 -18.18 16.42 -7.39
CA GLY A 207 -17.13 15.57 -7.98
C GLY A 207 -16.31 14.89 -6.89
N PHE A 208 -16.87 13.82 -6.30
CA PHE A 208 -16.23 13.05 -5.24
C PHE A 208 -15.62 11.78 -5.82
N SER A 209 -14.33 11.59 -5.52
CA SER A 209 -13.53 10.46 -6.01
C SER A 209 -12.25 10.39 -5.16
N PRO A 210 -11.53 9.25 -5.11
CA PRO A 210 -10.19 9.21 -4.55
C PRO A 210 -9.29 10.27 -5.17
N CYS A 211 -8.66 11.05 -4.31
CA CYS A 211 -7.77 12.17 -4.61
C CYS A 211 -6.79 12.32 -3.43
N ASP A 212 -5.83 13.22 -3.53
CA ASP A 212 -5.09 13.69 -2.37
C ASP A 212 -5.98 14.60 -1.52
N ILE A 213 -6.13 14.27 -0.24
CA ILE A 213 -7.00 15.01 0.69
C ILE A 213 -6.20 16.18 1.26
N PRO A 214 -6.68 17.44 1.23
CA PRO A 214 -5.89 18.58 1.67
C PRO A 214 -5.42 18.45 3.11
N GLY A 215 -4.11 18.31 3.34
CA GLY A 215 -3.53 18.09 4.67
C GLY A 215 -3.70 16.67 5.23
N GLY A 216 -4.06 15.71 4.38
CA GLY A 216 -4.19 14.30 4.69
C GLY A 216 -3.24 13.46 3.83
N GLY A 217 -3.81 12.48 3.14
CA GLY A 217 -3.14 11.70 2.12
C GLY A 217 -4.18 11.13 1.15
N TYR A 218 -3.74 10.30 0.22
CA TYR A 218 -4.62 9.74 -0.81
C TYR A 218 -5.80 8.94 -0.24
N GLY A 219 -7.00 9.29 -0.66
CA GLY A 219 -8.24 8.64 -0.25
C GLY A 219 -9.47 9.37 -0.77
N MET A 220 -10.65 8.97 -0.28
CA MET A 220 -11.91 9.58 -0.68
C MET A 220 -12.70 10.01 0.55
N LYS A 221 -13.27 11.22 0.48
CA LYS A 221 -14.25 11.72 1.45
C LYS A 221 -15.35 12.50 0.74
N PHE A 222 -16.58 12.36 1.20
CA PHE A 222 -17.74 13.10 0.68
C PHE A 222 -17.82 14.54 1.20
N ASP A 223 -16.68 15.12 1.57
CA ASP A 223 -16.47 16.54 1.86
C ASP A 223 -15.23 17.10 1.15
N VAL A 224 -14.59 16.32 0.27
CA VAL A 224 -13.45 16.73 -0.56
C VAL A 224 -13.84 16.55 -2.03
N VAL A 225 -13.81 17.64 -2.78
CA VAL A 225 -14.14 17.67 -4.21
C VAL A 225 -12.86 17.70 -5.03
N THR A 226 -12.81 16.89 -6.09
CA THR A 226 -11.67 16.83 -7.01
C THR A 226 -12.08 17.17 -8.45
N PRO A 227 -11.35 18.05 -9.15
CA PRO A 227 -11.70 18.50 -10.49
C PRO A 227 -11.76 17.37 -11.53
N HIS A 228 -10.93 16.33 -11.41
CA HIS A 228 -10.94 15.21 -12.35
C HIS A 228 -12.27 14.47 -12.34
N ALA A 229 -12.86 14.27 -11.15
CA ALA A 229 -14.09 13.51 -10.97
C ALA A 229 -15.26 14.14 -11.72
N SER A 230 -15.42 15.46 -11.59
CA SER A 230 -16.44 16.17 -12.35
C SER A 230 -16.13 16.19 -13.84
N THR A 231 -14.86 16.37 -14.23
CA THR A 231 -14.45 16.42 -15.65
C THR A 231 -14.77 15.13 -16.40
N LEU A 232 -14.63 13.97 -15.74
CA LEU A 232 -14.97 12.67 -16.32
C LEU A 232 -16.42 12.57 -16.83
N ALA A 233 -17.33 13.37 -16.26
CA ALA A 233 -18.74 13.40 -16.62
C ALA A 233 -19.05 14.31 -17.83
N ILE A 234 -18.05 14.95 -18.44
CA ILE A 234 -18.23 15.97 -19.50
C ILE A 234 -19.02 15.48 -20.70
N ILE A 235 -18.92 14.19 -21.05
CA ILE A 235 -19.70 13.59 -22.15
C ILE A 235 -21.20 13.65 -21.90
N TYR A 236 -21.61 13.54 -20.63
CA TYR A 236 -23.03 13.45 -20.25
C TYR A 236 -23.58 14.74 -19.64
N PHE A 237 -22.71 15.59 -19.11
CA PHE A 237 -23.08 16.82 -18.40
C PHE A 237 -22.12 17.98 -18.73
N PRO A 238 -21.84 18.27 -20.01
CA PRO A 238 -20.75 19.18 -20.41
C PRO A 238 -20.83 20.55 -19.74
N GLU A 239 -22.04 21.10 -19.65
CA GLU A 239 -22.28 22.40 -19.04
C GLU A 239 -22.19 22.39 -17.51
N LYS A 240 -22.72 21.36 -16.84
CA LYS A 240 -22.56 21.23 -15.38
C LYS A 240 -21.09 21.08 -15.02
N VAL A 241 -20.33 20.35 -15.85
CA VAL A 241 -18.88 20.23 -15.70
C VAL A 241 -18.20 21.57 -15.93
N TYR A 242 -18.54 22.29 -17.00
CA TYR A 242 -17.98 23.61 -17.28
C TYR A 242 -18.21 24.59 -16.12
N LEU A 243 -19.45 24.71 -15.64
CA LEU A 243 -19.79 25.55 -14.49
C LEU A 243 -19.03 25.11 -13.23
N ASN A 244 -19.00 23.81 -12.94
CA ASN A 244 -18.30 23.29 -11.77
C ASN A 244 -16.80 23.58 -11.82
N LEU A 245 -16.16 23.42 -12.99
CA LEU A 245 -14.75 23.75 -13.20
C LEU A 245 -14.48 25.26 -13.11
N LYS A 246 -15.40 26.09 -13.61
CA LYS A 246 -15.34 27.55 -13.42
C LYS A 246 -15.43 27.94 -11.95
N MET A 247 -16.32 27.30 -11.20
CA MET A 247 -16.43 27.51 -9.77
C MET A 247 -15.16 27.06 -9.02
N LEU A 248 -14.60 25.90 -9.37
CA LEU A 248 -13.34 25.41 -8.81
C LEU A 248 -12.17 26.37 -9.12
N GLU A 249 -12.11 26.92 -10.33
CA GLU A 249 -11.14 27.95 -10.72
C GLU A 249 -11.27 29.20 -9.82
N GLU A 250 -12.49 29.71 -9.65
CA GLU A 250 -12.80 30.85 -8.78
C GLU A 250 -12.53 30.58 -7.29
N MET A 251 -12.62 29.31 -6.87
CA MET A 251 -12.27 28.88 -5.52
C MET A 251 -10.75 28.79 -5.30
N GLY A 252 -9.92 28.98 -6.33
CA GLY A 252 -8.46 28.98 -6.26
C GLY A 252 -7.82 27.61 -6.51
N VAL A 253 -8.58 26.65 -7.05
CA VAL A 253 -8.09 25.29 -7.33
C VAL A 253 -7.22 25.25 -8.60
N ARG A 254 -7.39 26.20 -9.52
CA ARG A 254 -6.65 26.24 -10.78
C ARG A 254 -5.42 27.13 -10.70
N THR A 255 -4.32 26.66 -11.30
CA THR A 255 -3.09 27.42 -11.53
C THR A 255 -2.75 27.46 -13.02
N SER A 256 -1.60 28.04 -13.39
CA SER A 256 -1.06 27.98 -14.76
C SER A 256 -0.74 26.55 -15.22
N LEU A 257 -0.52 25.60 -14.29
CA LEU A 257 -0.25 24.19 -14.61
C LEU A 257 -1.51 23.34 -14.77
N GLY A 258 -2.70 23.91 -14.54
CA GLY A 258 -3.96 23.19 -14.54
C GLY A 258 -4.63 23.19 -13.17
N PHE A 259 -5.55 22.25 -12.96
CA PHE A 259 -6.26 22.12 -11.70
C PHE A 259 -5.42 21.33 -10.69
N LYS A 260 -5.28 21.85 -9.47
CA LYS A 260 -4.78 21.10 -8.31
C LYS A 260 -5.72 19.96 -7.97
N ASP A 261 -5.22 19.00 -7.19
CA ASP A 261 -5.90 17.72 -7.05
C ASP A 261 -7.28 17.81 -6.39
N SER A 262 -7.42 18.62 -5.34
CA SER A 262 -8.68 18.70 -4.61
C SER A 262 -8.87 19.96 -3.77
N ILE A 263 -10.08 20.11 -3.22
CA ILE A 263 -10.46 21.13 -2.27
C ILE A 263 -11.44 20.57 -1.23
N SER A 264 -11.25 20.91 0.05
CA SER A 264 -12.15 20.55 1.14
C SER A 264 -13.34 21.51 1.21
N MET A 265 -14.55 20.97 1.16
CA MET A 265 -15.82 21.70 1.33
C MET A 265 -16.11 22.06 2.79
N VAL A 266 -15.34 21.54 3.74
CA VAL A 266 -15.48 21.89 5.16
C VAL A 266 -14.54 23.04 5.52
N SER A 267 -13.27 22.95 5.11
CA SER A 267 -12.25 23.93 5.50
C SER A 267 -11.98 25.01 4.45
N GLY A 268 -12.41 24.81 3.20
CA GLY A 268 -12.03 25.64 2.06
C GLY A 268 -10.57 25.50 1.64
N ARG A 269 -9.82 24.56 2.23
CA ARG A 269 -8.40 24.30 1.91
C ARG A 269 -8.28 23.59 0.58
N VAL A 270 -7.45 24.14 -0.29
CA VAL A 270 -7.04 23.51 -1.56
C VAL A 270 -5.81 22.66 -1.30
N ASP A 271 -5.73 21.52 -1.98
CA ASP A 271 -4.52 20.71 -2.03
C ASP A 271 -3.41 21.42 -2.85
N GLU A 272 -2.15 21.06 -2.63
CA GLU A 272 -1.03 21.67 -3.36
C GLU A 272 -0.48 20.79 -4.49
N ASP A 273 -0.85 19.51 -4.52
CA ASP A 273 -0.29 18.52 -5.44
C ASP A 273 -1.08 18.43 -6.75
N PHE A 274 -0.41 17.79 -7.72
CA PHE A 274 -0.97 17.42 -9.02
C PHE A 274 -0.71 15.94 -9.24
N LEU A 275 -1.76 15.13 -9.31
CA LEU A 275 -1.61 13.72 -9.63
C LEU A 275 -1.62 13.50 -11.15
N ALA A 276 -0.57 12.84 -11.65
CA ALA A 276 -0.43 12.59 -13.09
C ALA A 276 -1.60 11.80 -13.68
N LEU A 277 -2.18 10.89 -12.90
CA LEU A 277 -3.37 10.13 -13.24
C LEU A 277 -4.57 11.06 -13.49
N ASP A 278 -4.82 11.96 -12.55
CA ASP A 278 -5.96 12.87 -12.51
C ASP A 278 -5.88 13.92 -13.62
N GLN A 279 -4.68 14.49 -13.83
CA GLN A 279 -4.42 15.37 -14.98
C GLN A 279 -4.63 14.65 -16.32
N GLY A 280 -4.20 13.38 -16.39
CA GLY A 280 -4.46 12.52 -17.54
C GLY A 280 -5.96 12.37 -17.80
N MET A 281 -6.74 12.01 -16.80
CA MET A 281 -8.19 11.85 -16.92
C MET A 281 -8.90 13.13 -17.37
N ILE A 282 -8.50 14.29 -16.85
CA ILE A 282 -9.03 15.60 -17.28
C ILE A 282 -8.82 15.80 -18.79
N LEU A 283 -7.57 15.69 -19.25
CA LEU A 283 -7.23 15.91 -20.65
C LEU A 283 -7.94 14.93 -21.59
N LEU A 284 -7.94 13.64 -21.24
CA LEU A 284 -8.53 12.60 -22.08
C LEU A 284 -10.05 12.74 -22.19
N SER A 285 -10.73 13.12 -21.11
CA SER A 285 -12.18 13.35 -21.12
C SER A 285 -12.55 14.53 -22.00
N ILE A 286 -11.80 15.65 -21.90
CA ILE A 286 -11.99 16.82 -22.76
C ILE A 286 -11.71 16.48 -24.23
N ALA A 287 -10.65 15.73 -24.52
CA ALA A 287 -10.33 15.30 -25.87
C ALA A 287 -11.46 14.46 -26.47
N ASN A 288 -12.00 13.49 -25.73
CA ASN A 288 -13.15 12.72 -26.19
C ASN A 288 -14.39 13.58 -26.44
N TYR A 289 -14.68 14.53 -25.56
CA TYR A 289 -15.80 15.44 -25.75
C TYR A 289 -15.68 16.26 -27.04
N LEU A 290 -14.49 16.78 -27.34
CA LEU A 290 -14.28 17.67 -28.47
C LEU A 290 -14.23 16.92 -29.82
N ASN A 291 -13.61 15.75 -29.88
CA ASN A 291 -13.39 15.06 -31.16
C ASN A 291 -13.33 13.53 -31.07
N SER A 292 -13.81 12.93 -29.97
CA SER A 292 -13.78 11.48 -29.75
C SER A 292 -12.37 10.87 -29.86
N SER A 293 -11.32 11.65 -29.54
CA SER A 293 -9.90 11.31 -29.77
C SER A 293 -9.53 9.88 -29.32
N ILE A 294 -9.84 9.53 -28.08
CA ILE A 294 -9.41 8.24 -27.50
C ILE A 294 -10.28 7.10 -28.01
N TRP A 295 -11.60 7.30 -28.07
CA TRP A 295 -12.54 6.30 -28.59
C TRP A 295 -12.21 5.90 -30.03
N LYS A 296 -11.90 6.88 -30.90
CA LYS A 296 -11.48 6.66 -32.28
C LYS A 296 -10.32 5.67 -32.42
N TYR A 297 -9.38 5.67 -31.46
CA TYR A 297 -8.21 4.79 -31.50
C TYR A 297 -8.42 3.49 -30.75
N CYS A 298 -9.11 3.52 -29.61
CA CYS A 298 -9.27 2.34 -28.77
C CYS A 298 -10.34 1.38 -29.32
N MET A 299 -11.47 1.89 -29.81
CA MET A 299 -12.61 1.07 -30.24
C MET A 299 -12.36 0.27 -31.52
N LYS A 300 -11.41 0.69 -32.36
CA LYS A 300 -11.01 -0.04 -33.58
C LYS A 300 -9.95 -1.12 -33.35
N ASP A 301 -9.50 -1.27 -32.12
CA ASP A 301 -8.45 -2.22 -31.79
C ASP A 301 -9.01 -3.65 -31.76
N VAL A 302 -8.31 -4.59 -32.40
CA VAL A 302 -8.76 -5.98 -32.51
C VAL A 302 -9.01 -6.65 -31.15
N ILE A 303 -8.24 -6.30 -30.11
CA ILE A 303 -8.44 -6.83 -28.76
C ILE A 303 -9.78 -6.31 -28.22
N ILE A 304 -10.05 -5.02 -28.38
CA ILE A 304 -11.30 -4.41 -27.92
C ILE A 304 -12.49 -4.97 -28.70
N GLU A 305 -12.42 -5.03 -30.03
CA GLU A 305 -13.49 -5.61 -30.85
C GLU A 305 -13.82 -7.06 -30.47
N ASN A 306 -12.80 -7.88 -30.22
CA ASN A 306 -12.98 -9.26 -29.80
C ASN A 306 -13.69 -9.35 -28.45
N ALA A 307 -13.29 -8.52 -27.48
CA ALA A 307 -13.93 -8.48 -26.17
C ALA A 307 -15.41 -8.11 -26.29
N LEU A 308 -15.72 -7.05 -27.05
CA LEU A 308 -17.10 -6.57 -27.21
C LEU A 308 -17.99 -7.60 -27.93
N LYS A 309 -17.45 -8.37 -28.87
CA LYS A 309 -18.18 -9.50 -29.51
C LYS A 309 -18.51 -10.63 -28.52
N LEU A 310 -17.64 -10.87 -27.53
CA LEU A 310 -17.81 -11.91 -26.53
C LEU A 310 -18.66 -11.46 -25.33
N ILE A 311 -18.88 -10.15 -25.17
CA ILE A 311 -19.63 -9.56 -24.06
C ILE A 311 -20.95 -8.97 -24.57
N ASN A 312 -22.02 -9.76 -24.45
CA ASN A 312 -23.34 -9.39 -24.98
C ASN A 312 -23.91 -8.06 -24.44
N GLU A 313 -23.48 -7.59 -23.26
CA GLU A 313 -23.96 -6.34 -22.65
C GLU A 313 -23.50 -5.06 -23.38
N TYR A 314 -22.52 -5.16 -24.29
CA TYR A 314 -22.09 -4.04 -25.15
C TYR A 314 -22.81 -4.02 -26.50
N ASN A 315 -23.63 -5.02 -26.83
CA ASN A 315 -24.44 -5.04 -28.05
C ASN A 315 -25.76 -4.28 -27.83
N ILE A 316 -25.71 -2.96 -27.91
CA ILE A 316 -26.90 -2.10 -27.83
C ILE A 316 -27.55 -2.03 -29.23
N PRO A 317 -28.87 -2.31 -29.38
CA PRO A 317 -29.55 -2.14 -30.66
C PRO A 317 -29.44 -0.70 -31.16
N ASN A 318 -29.18 -0.52 -32.45
CA ASN A 318 -29.05 0.81 -33.07
C ASN A 318 -30.29 1.69 -32.84
N GLU A 319 -31.50 1.12 -32.75
CA GLU A 319 -32.70 1.90 -32.45
C GLU A 319 -32.67 2.50 -31.04
N VAL A 320 -32.10 1.78 -30.06
CA VAL A 320 -31.95 2.25 -28.67
C VAL A 320 -30.89 3.36 -28.61
N LEU A 321 -29.77 3.20 -29.30
CA LEU A 321 -28.72 4.21 -29.38
C LEU A 321 -29.23 5.48 -30.10
N ASN A 322 -30.01 5.34 -31.17
CA ASN A 322 -30.61 6.45 -31.90
C ASN A 322 -31.67 7.19 -31.08
N ALA A 323 -32.52 6.48 -30.32
CA ALA A 323 -33.49 7.10 -29.43
C ALA A 323 -32.82 7.81 -28.24
N TYR A 324 -31.76 7.21 -27.67
CA TYR A 324 -30.93 7.82 -26.64
C TYR A 324 -30.28 9.11 -27.17
N ASN A 325 -29.64 9.06 -28.33
CA ASN A 325 -29.01 10.21 -28.97
C ASN A 325 -30.04 11.29 -29.36
N PHE A 326 -31.23 10.91 -29.82
CA PHE A 326 -32.30 11.86 -30.14
C PHE A 326 -32.74 12.65 -28.89
N ILE A 327 -32.92 11.98 -27.76
CA ILE A 327 -33.27 12.65 -26.50
C ILE A 327 -32.06 13.43 -25.98
N PHE A 328 -30.89 12.83 -25.96
CA PHE A 328 -29.68 13.47 -25.45
C PHE A 328 -29.20 14.63 -26.34
N ASN A 329 -29.60 14.75 -27.60
CA ASN A 329 -29.25 15.91 -28.42
C ASN A 329 -30.37 16.96 -28.36
N ASN A 330 -31.64 16.58 -28.46
CA ASN A 330 -32.75 17.54 -28.54
C ASN A 330 -33.27 17.99 -27.17
N VAL A 331 -33.27 17.10 -26.17
CA VAL A 331 -33.66 17.45 -24.82
C VAL A 331 -32.50 18.14 -24.13
N THR A 332 -31.26 17.64 -24.26
CA THR A 332 -30.10 18.22 -23.59
C THR A 332 -29.87 19.65 -24.04
N ASP A 333 -29.70 20.01 -25.32
CA ASP A 333 -29.39 21.41 -25.70
C ASP A 333 -30.48 22.44 -25.30
N ALA A 334 -31.75 22.06 -25.35
CA ALA A 334 -32.86 22.90 -24.92
C ALA A 334 -33.01 22.94 -23.38
N VAL A 335 -32.80 21.81 -22.71
CA VAL A 335 -32.71 21.69 -21.24
C VAL A 335 -31.47 22.38 -20.70
N LEU A 336 -30.36 22.42 -21.43
CA LEU A 336 -29.06 22.94 -21.01
C LEU A 336 -29.03 24.46 -21.10
N ASN A 337 -29.55 25.05 -22.18
CA ASN A 337 -29.84 26.50 -22.21
C ASN A 337 -30.77 26.89 -21.06
N LEU A 338 -31.79 26.09 -20.75
CA LEU A 338 -32.66 26.34 -19.60
C LEU A 338 -32.00 25.98 -18.25
N ILE A 339 -31.05 25.06 -18.12
CA ILE A 339 -30.39 24.70 -16.85
C ILE A 339 -29.25 25.67 -16.52
N MET A 340 -28.48 26.10 -17.52
CA MET A 340 -27.47 27.16 -17.40
C MET A 340 -28.06 28.51 -17.06
N GLU A 341 -29.34 28.68 -17.40
CA GLU A 341 -30.15 29.84 -17.06
C GLU A 341 -31.17 29.56 -15.92
N GLU A 342 -31.17 28.36 -15.30
CA GLU A 342 -32.11 27.89 -14.25
C GLU A 342 -33.62 28.17 -14.53
N LYS A 343 -34.04 27.96 -15.78
CA LYS A 343 -35.38 28.12 -16.38
C LYS A 343 -36.19 26.82 -16.59
N LEU A 344 -35.91 25.68 -15.94
CA LEU A 344 -36.75 24.47 -16.16
C LEU A 344 -37.95 24.41 -15.20
N PRO A 345 -39.21 24.41 -15.69
CA PRO A 345 -40.36 24.20 -14.82
C PRO A 345 -40.35 22.80 -14.20
N ILE A 346 -40.75 22.71 -12.93
CA ILE A 346 -40.80 21.46 -12.14
C ILE A 346 -41.57 20.35 -12.88
N SER A 347 -42.61 20.71 -13.65
CA SER A 347 -43.37 19.80 -14.50
C SER A 347 -42.53 19.20 -15.63
N ALA A 348 -41.66 19.97 -16.29
CA ALA A 348 -40.75 19.45 -17.32
C ALA A 348 -39.67 18.55 -16.71
N MET A 349 -39.17 18.90 -15.52
CA MET A 349 -38.16 18.13 -14.80
C MET A 349 -38.69 16.76 -14.35
N ASP A 350 -39.94 16.68 -13.87
CA ASP A 350 -40.61 15.42 -13.52
C ASP A 350 -40.81 14.52 -14.75
N LYS A 351 -41.14 15.11 -15.92
CA LYS A 351 -41.29 14.39 -17.19
C LYS A 351 -39.95 13.87 -17.70
N LEU A 352 -38.89 14.67 -17.59
CA LEU A 352 -37.53 14.24 -17.92
C LEU A 352 -37.05 13.11 -17.02
N LEU A 353 -37.31 13.20 -15.71
CA LEU A 353 -36.94 12.17 -14.74
C LEU A 353 -37.70 10.86 -15.01
N LYS A 354 -39.01 10.94 -15.28
CA LYS A 354 -39.83 9.78 -15.66
C LYS A 354 -39.38 9.15 -16.97
N ALA A 355 -39.10 9.96 -18.00
CA ALA A 355 -38.53 9.47 -19.25
C ALA A 355 -37.23 8.71 -19.00
N LYS A 356 -36.30 9.32 -18.26
CA LYS A 356 -35.01 8.72 -17.89
C LYS A 356 -35.16 7.39 -17.12
N LEU A 357 -36.06 7.32 -16.14
CA LEU A 357 -36.35 6.09 -15.38
C LEU A 357 -36.95 4.98 -16.25
N LEU A 358 -37.85 5.35 -17.17
CA LEU A 358 -38.50 4.41 -18.09
C LEU A 358 -37.55 3.91 -19.19
N PHE A 359 -36.59 4.74 -19.63
CA PHE A 359 -35.47 4.29 -20.46
C PHE A 359 -34.62 3.23 -19.75
N GLY A 360 -34.31 3.45 -18.47
CA GLY A 360 -33.52 2.51 -17.66
C GLY A 360 -34.22 1.18 -17.38
N SER A 361 -35.54 1.10 -17.54
CA SER A 361 -36.34 -0.12 -17.31
C SER A 361 -36.80 -0.82 -18.59
N GLY A 362 -36.36 -0.36 -19.77
CA GLY A 362 -36.71 -0.96 -21.07
C GLY A 362 -38.09 -0.59 -21.61
N ASN A 363 -38.81 0.34 -20.97
CA ASN A 363 -40.15 0.76 -21.39
C ASN A 363 -40.08 1.97 -22.34
N TYR A 364 -39.54 1.73 -23.54
CA TYR A 364 -39.11 2.78 -24.48
C TYR A 364 -40.24 3.65 -25.01
N ASN A 365 -41.42 3.07 -25.30
CA ASN A 365 -42.57 3.83 -25.83
C ASN A 365 -43.09 4.87 -24.82
N LEU A 366 -43.17 4.48 -23.55
CA LEU A 366 -43.61 5.39 -22.49
C LEU A 366 -42.53 6.43 -22.17
N ALA A 367 -41.26 6.03 -22.25
CA ALA A 367 -40.13 6.93 -22.06
C ALA A 367 -40.08 8.03 -23.14
N LEU A 368 -40.31 7.67 -24.41
CA LEU A 368 -40.41 8.61 -25.54
C LEU A 368 -41.56 9.60 -25.38
N LYS A 369 -42.72 9.14 -24.88
CA LYS A 369 -43.86 10.02 -24.58
C LYS A 369 -43.48 11.11 -23.58
N TYR A 370 -42.89 10.73 -22.45
CA TYR A 370 -42.49 11.68 -21.41
C TYR A 370 -41.37 12.63 -21.87
N ALA A 371 -40.46 12.17 -22.73
CA ALA A 371 -39.43 13.05 -23.31
C ALA A 371 -40.03 14.12 -24.24
N ARG A 372 -41.03 13.78 -25.06
CA ARG A 372 -41.76 14.74 -25.90
C ARG A 372 -42.53 15.77 -25.07
N GLU A 373 -43.23 15.31 -24.02
CA GLU A 373 -43.92 16.21 -23.09
C GLU A 373 -42.96 17.19 -22.40
N CYS A 374 -41.74 16.76 -22.08
CA CYS A 374 -40.69 17.64 -21.56
C CYS A 374 -40.28 18.71 -22.57
N LEU A 375 -40.05 18.34 -23.84
CA LEU A 375 -39.63 19.25 -24.90
C LEU A 375 -40.67 20.36 -25.14
N THR A 376 -41.95 20.01 -25.20
CA THR A 376 -43.04 20.98 -25.38
C THR A 376 -43.12 21.99 -24.22
N LEU A 377 -42.83 21.56 -22.99
CA LEU A 377 -42.81 22.47 -21.84
C LEU A 377 -41.62 23.43 -21.88
N ILE A 378 -40.47 22.96 -22.38
CA ILE A 378 -39.24 23.73 -22.54
C ILE A 378 -39.41 24.84 -23.59
N GLU A 379 -40.02 24.51 -24.73
CA GLU A 379 -40.25 25.45 -25.84
C GLU A 379 -41.18 26.62 -25.47
N SER A 380 -41.90 26.52 -24.35
CA SER A 380 -42.87 27.53 -23.89
C SER A 380 -42.33 28.57 -22.87
N TYR A 381 -41.03 28.54 -22.54
CA TYR A 381 -40.44 29.30 -21.40
C TYR A 381 -39.75 30.64 -21.79
N ASN A 382 -39.91 31.71 -20.99
CA ASN A 382 -39.50 33.10 -21.31
C ASN A 382 -38.33 33.64 -20.44
N VAL A 383 -37.57 34.64 -20.93
CA VAL A 383 -36.29 35.19 -20.40
C VAL A 383 -36.39 35.89 -19.03
N SER A 384 -37.57 36.28 -18.58
CA SER A 384 -37.79 37.06 -17.34
C SER A 384 -37.43 36.34 -16.03
N GLU A 385 -37.37 35.00 -16.02
CA GLU A 385 -37.19 34.24 -14.78
C GLU A 385 -35.73 34.00 -14.36
N THR A 386 -34.77 33.92 -15.28
CA THR A 386 -33.32 33.77 -14.94
C THR A 386 -32.77 34.93 -14.15
N LYS A 387 -33.17 36.13 -14.54
CA LYS A 387 -32.81 37.34 -13.81
C LYS A 387 -33.33 37.28 -12.36
N LEU A 388 -34.55 36.78 -12.16
CA LEU A 388 -35.12 36.61 -10.83
C LEU A 388 -34.39 35.51 -10.03
N PHE A 389 -33.99 34.44 -10.69
CA PHE A 389 -33.27 33.34 -10.07
C PHE A 389 -31.87 33.75 -9.59
N VAL A 390 -31.06 34.38 -10.45
CA VAL A 390 -29.72 34.87 -10.06
C VAL A 390 -29.82 35.90 -8.94
N LYS A 391 -30.88 36.72 -8.97
CA LYS A 391 -31.20 37.65 -7.88
C LYS A 391 -31.48 36.91 -6.57
N ASP A 392 -32.27 35.84 -6.56
CA ASP A 392 -32.51 35.03 -5.35
C ASP A 392 -31.21 34.42 -4.80
N GLU A 393 -30.30 33.91 -5.64
CA GLU A 393 -29.02 33.38 -5.15
C GLU A 393 -28.13 34.48 -4.55
N ILE A 394 -28.11 35.68 -5.15
CA ILE A 394 -27.44 36.87 -4.57
C ILE A 394 -28.05 37.24 -3.21
N GLU A 395 -29.38 37.23 -3.10
CA GLU A 395 -30.08 37.50 -1.84
C GLU A 395 -29.82 36.43 -0.78
N ARG A 396 -29.73 35.15 -1.17
CA ARG A 396 -29.31 34.04 -0.28
C ARG A 396 -27.89 34.23 0.23
N ALA A 397 -26.97 34.65 -0.65
CA ALA A 397 -25.60 34.96 -0.26
C ALA A 397 -25.56 36.09 0.79
N ALA A 398 -26.31 37.18 0.54
CA ALA A 398 -26.44 38.29 1.49
C ALA A 398 -26.96 37.82 2.86
N ARG A 399 -28.04 37.03 2.88
CA ARG A 399 -28.61 36.47 4.12
C ARG A 399 -27.59 35.63 4.89
N ASN A 400 -26.81 34.79 4.21
CA ASN A 400 -25.79 33.97 4.86
C ASN A 400 -24.65 34.81 5.45
N ILE A 401 -24.21 35.85 4.75
CA ILE A 401 -23.20 36.81 5.24
C ILE A 401 -23.72 37.52 6.50
N ASP A 402 -24.95 38.02 6.47
CA ASP A 402 -25.56 38.70 7.63
C ASP A 402 -25.72 37.77 8.84
N ASN A 403 -26.15 36.53 8.61
CA ASN A 403 -26.26 35.53 9.68
C ASN A 403 -24.88 35.18 10.26
N ALA A 404 -23.86 35.03 9.41
CA ALA A 404 -22.49 34.80 9.87
C ALA A 404 -21.98 35.95 10.76
N ARG A 405 -22.22 37.20 10.37
CA ARG A 405 -21.89 38.39 11.19
C ARG A 405 -22.63 38.38 12.52
N LYS A 406 -23.95 38.14 12.52
CA LYS A 406 -24.78 38.09 13.75
C LYS A 406 -24.31 37.00 14.72
N GLU A 407 -23.85 35.88 14.21
CA GLU A 407 -23.32 34.76 14.99
C GLU A 407 -21.81 34.91 15.34
N ASN A 408 -21.20 36.05 15.03
CA ASN A 408 -19.75 36.33 15.20
C ASN A 408 -18.84 35.29 14.49
N ARG A 409 -19.28 34.79 13.34
CA ARG A 409 -18.57 33.84 12.48
C ARG A 409 -17.79 34.58 11.41
N LEU A 410 -16.63 35.09 11.79
CA LEU A 410 -15.87 36.02 10.94
C LEU A 410 -14.85 35.34 10.01
N SER A 411 -14.61 34.03 10.15
CA SER A 411 -13.74 33.32 9.22
C SER A 411 -14.28 33.34 7.79
N PHE A 412 -13.43 33.64 6.81
CA PHE A 412 -13.78 33.76 5.39
C PHE A 412 -14.84 34.82 5.05
N ILE A 413 -15.28 35.64 6.01
CA ILE A 413 -16.34 36.63 5.77
C ILE A 413 -15.91 37.68 4.74
N ASP A 414 -14.66 38.15 4.82
CA ASP A 414 -14.10 39.11 3.85
C ASP A 414 -14.09 38.53 2.42
N LYS A 415 -13.77 37.23 2.29
CA LYS A 415 -13.80 36.52 1.01
C LYS A 415 -15.23 36.40 0.48
N ALA A 416 -16.17 36.04 1.35
CA ALA A 416 -17.59 35.96 0.99
C ALA A 416 -18.14 37.32 0.53
N GLU A 417 -17.81 38.40 1.23
CA GLU A 417 -18.24 39.76 0.91
C GLU A 417 -17.65 40.27 -0.41
N SER A 418 -16.36 40.02 -0.65
CA SER A 418 -15.72 40.35 -1.92
C SER A 418 -16.44 39.68 -3.09
N LEU A 419 -16.69 38.37 -2.99
CA LEU A 419 -17.39 37.60 -4.02
C LEU A 419 -18.85 38.05 -4.20
N TYR A 420 -19.54 38.40 -3.12
CA TYR A 420 -20.91 38.93 -3.17
C TYR A 420 -20.97 40.29 -3.90
N ASN A 421 -20.02 41.19 -3.64
CA ASN A 421 -19.97 42.48 -4.32
C ASN A 421 -19.68 42.32 -5.82
N ASP A 422 -18.76 41.42 -6.18
CA ASP A 422 -18.51 41.06 -7.59
C ASP A 422 -19.77 40.50 -8.26
N ALA A 423 -20.51 39.63 -7.56
CA ALA A 423 -21.75 39.05 -8.06
C ALA A 423 -22.80 40.13 -8.40
N LYS A 424 -22.97 41.12 -7.52
CA LYS A 424 -23.88 42.25 -7.76
C LYS A 424 -23.48 43.08 -8.97
N LYS A 425 -22.19 43.41 -9.09
CA LYS A 425 -21.67 44.16 -10.23
C LYS A 425 -21.95 43.43 -11.55
N LEU A 426 -21.63 42.13 -11.60
CA LEU A 426 -21.85 41.30 -12.78
C LEU A 426 -23.34 41.16 -13.12
N TYR A 427 -24.21 41.11 -12.11
CA TYR A 427 -25.65 41.07 -12.30
C TYR A 427 -26.18 42.37 -12.95
N ASP A 428 -25.68 43.53 -12.51
CA ASP A 428 -26.04 44.83 -13.08
C ASP A 428 -25.54 44.99 -14.54
N GLU A 429 -24.42 44.34 -14.87
CA GLU A 429 -23.86 44.24 -16.23
C GLU A 429 -24.60 43.21 -17.12
N ASN A 430 -25.64 42.54 -16.62
CA ASN A 430 -26.34 41.41 -17.25
C ASN A 430 -25.46 40.18 -17.54
N ASN A 431 -24.34 40.02 -16.83
CA ASN A 431 -23.50 38.83 -16.88
C ASN A 431 -23.96 37.80 -15.83
N PHE A 432 -25.13 37.21 -16.08
CA PHE A 432 -25.85 36.38 -15.12
C PHE A 432 -25.12 35.10 -14.70
N VAL A 433 -24.41 34.43 -15.62
CA VAL A 433 -23.66 33.20 -15.30
C VAL A 433 -22.52 33.49 -14.33
N SER A 434 -21.73 34.54 -14.60
CA SER A 434 -20.62 34.92 -13.72
C SER A 434 -21.13 35.43 -12.38
N ALA A 435 -22.24 36.20 -12.38
CA ALA A 435 -22.89 36.67 -11.16
C ALA A 435 -23.36 35.50 -10.28
N TYR A 436 -23.99 34.48 -10.87
CA TYR A 436 -24.44 33.29 -10.16
C TYR A 436 -23.28 32.51 -9.53
N VAL A 437 -22.22 32.25 -10.30
CA VAL A 437 -21.00 31.57 -9.81
C VAL A 437 -20.45 32.28 -8.57
N LYS A 438 -20.29 33.60 -8.65
CA LYS A 438 -19.77 34.41 -7.54
C LYS A 438 -20.71 34.40 -6.33
N ALA A 439 -22.02 34.54 -6.53
CA ALA A 439 -23.02 34.50 -5.47
C ALA A 439 -23.05 33.14 -4.73
N ARG A 440 -23.01 32.03 -5.48
CA ARG A 440 -23.03 30.68 -4.92
C ARG A 440 -21.78 30.38 -4.10
N ILE A 441 -20.60 30.81 -4.58
CA ILE A 441 -19.34 30.68 -3.83
C ILE A 441 -19.34 31.59 -2.59
N ALA A 442 -19.85 32.82 -2.70
CA ALA A 442 -20.01 33.73 -1.55
C ALA A 442 -20.89 33.10 -0.45
N ARG A 443 -22.04 32.52 -0.84
CA ARG A 443 -22.96 31.83 0.07
C ARG A 443 -22.29 30.69 0.81
N PHE A 444 -21.42 29.93 0.14
CA PHE A 444 -20.64 28.84 0.72
C PHE A 444 -19.60 29.35 1.73
N TYR A 445 -18.74 30.33 1.37
CA TYR A 445 -17.76 30.85 2.33
C TYR A 445 -18.43 31.46 3.57
N ALA A 446 -19.59 32.09 3.40
CA ALA A 446 -20.40 32.56 4.51
C ALA A 446 -20.98 31.42 5.37
N SER A 447 -21.26 30.24 4.81
CA SER A 447 -21.78 29.09 5.57
C SER A 447 -20.68 28.38 6.37
N ILE A 448 -19.48 28.21 5.79
CA ILE A 448 -18.34 27.56 6.46
C ILE A 448 -17.56 28.48 7.41
N SER A 449 -18.03 29.72 7.61
CA SER A 449 -17.43 30.71 8.50
C SER A 449 -17.33 30.32 9.98
N LYS A 450 -17.83 29.14 10.39
CA LYS A 450 -17.56 28.49 11.69
C LYS A 450 -16.18 27.81 11.75
N VAL A 451 -15.65 27.42 10.59
CA VAL A 451 -14.40 26.68 10.48
C VAL A 451 -13.27 27.71 10.41
N THR A 452 -12.56 27.83 11.53
CA THR A 452 -11.35 28.65 11.60
C THR A 452 -10.40 28.19 10.48
N PRO A 453 -10.04 29.02 9.49
CA PRO A 453 -8.92 28.70 8.62
C PRO A 453 -7.71 28.60 9.52
N VAL A 454 -6.95 27.55 9.30
CA VAL A 454 -6.06 27.08 10.33
C VAL A 454 -4.63 27.28 9.91
N THR A 455 -3.92 27.94 10.81
CA THR A 455 -2.61 28.51 10.59
C THR A 455 -1.69 28.29 11.79
N LYS A 456 -2.11 27.48 12.78
CA LYS A 456 -1.24 27.16 13.92
C LYS A 456 -0.07 26.34 13.41
N LYS A 457 1.09 26.99 13.33
CA LYS A 457 2.37 26.34 13.05
C LYS A 457 2.58 25.24 14.07
N THR A 458 2.86 24.04 13.58
CA THR A 458 3.27 22.92 14.42
C THR A 458 4.78 22.75 14.35
N LYS A 459 5.33 22.25 15.44
CA LYS A 459 6.71 21.76 15.50
C LYS A 459 6.67 20.38 16.11
N MET A 460 7.48 19.48 15.57
CA MET A 460 7.60 18.13 16.09
C MET A 460 9.06 17.81 16.35
N PHE A 461 9.29 17.06 17.42
CA PHE A 461 10.62 16.65 17.81
C PHE A 461 10.63 15.15 18.09
N LEU A 462 11.73 14.51 17.70
CA LEU A 462 12.02 13.12 17.95
C LEU A 462 13.27 12.97 18.81
N SER A 463 13.20 12.00 19.72
CA SER A 463 14.29 11.54 20.56
C SER A 463 14.30 10.01 20.60
N VAL A 464 15.46 9.44 20.89
CA VAL A 464 15.61 8.01 21.16
C VAL A 464 16.13 7.83 22.57
N VAL A 465 15.63 6.81 23.28
CA VAL A 465 16.12 6.48 24.62
C VAL A 465 17.61 6.12 24.57
N ASN A 466 17.99 5.21 23.67
CA ASN A 466 19.37 4.79 23.44
C ASN A 466 19.74 4.90 21.95
N LYS A 467 20.76 5.70 21.62
CA LYS A 467 21.27 5.84 20.24
C LYS A 467 22.02 4.61 19.75
N VAL A 468 22.56 3.82 20.68
CA VAL A 468 23.27 2.57 20.41
C VAL A 468 22.64 1.50 21.28
N ILE A 469 22.16 0.43 20.66
CA ILE A 469 21.56 -0.74 21.33
C ILE A 469 22.21 -2.02 20.82
N ARG A 470 22.08 -3.12 21.54
CA ARG A 470 22.54 -4.45 21.09
C ARG A 470 21.36 -5.35 20.83
N TYR A 471 21.41 -6.13 19.75
CA TYR A 471 20.40 -7.16 19.51
C TYR A 471 20.34 -8.14 20.72
N PRO A 472 19.15 -8.51 21.23
CA PRO A 472 17.79 -8.26 20.70
C PRO A 472 17.02 -7.12 21.39
N GLU A 473 17.71 -6.15 21.99
CA GLU A 473 17.08 -4.98 22.63
C GLU A 473 16.15 -4.23 21.66
N GLU A 474 15.07 -3.68 22.21
CA GLU A 474 14.11 -2.89 21.45
C GLU A 474 14.52 -1.42 21.39
N ALA A 475 14.43 -0.83 20.21
CA ALA A 475 14.57 0.60 20.04
C ALA A 475 13.29 1.30 20.51
N VAL A 476 13.43 2.24 21.46
CA VAL A 476 12.33 3.06 21.96
C VAL A 476 12.50 4.50 21.46
N ILE A 477 11.62 4.91 20.55
CA ILE A 477 11.56 6.25 19.98
C ILE A 477 10.45 7.03 20.67
N LYS A 478 10.75 8.22 21.14
CA LYS A 478 9.79 9.13 21.77
C LYS A 478 9.71 10.42 20.98
N GLY A 479 8.51 10.94 20.81
CA GLY A 479 8.32 12.23 20.17
C GLY A 479 7.21 13.04 20.78
N ASN A 480 7.27 14.33 20.49
CA ASN A 480 6.25 15.27 20.88
C ASN A 480 5.95 16.24 19.74
N ILE A 481 4.69 16.66 19.65
CA ILE A 481 4.20 17.68 18.74
C ILE A 481 3.66 18.86 19.55
N SER A 482 4.00 20.07 19.11
CA SER A 482 3.59 21.33 19.72
C SER A 482 2.84 22.19 18.70
N PRO A 483 1.69 22.77 19.06
CA PRO A 483 0.95 22.58 20.31
C PRO A 483 0.49 21.11 20.51
N PRO A 484 0.20 20.69 21.75
CA PRO A 484 -0.15 19.30 22.04
C PRO A 484 -1.47 18.93 21.37
N ILE A 485 -1.41 17.94 20.48
CA ILE A 485 -2.54 17.46 19.70
C ILE A 485 -2.62 15.94 19.74
N SER A 486 -3.83 15.40 19.70
CA SER A 486 -4.07 13.98 19.49
C SER A 486 -4.36 13.76 18.01
N ALA A 487 -3.41 13.16 17.30
CA ALA A 487 -3.47 13.02 15.86
C ALA A 487 -2.65 11.83 15.38
N ASP A 488 -2.90 11.43 14.14
CA ASP A 488 -2.08 10.44 13.48
C ASP A 488 -0.70 11.00 13.13
N ILE A 489 0.35 10.30 13.55
CA ILE A 489 1.75 10.59 13.26
C ILE A 489 2.34 9.42 12.50
N LEU A 490 3.05 9.70 11.41
CA LEU A 490 3.77 8.68 10.64
C LEU A 490 5.22 8.64 11.10
N ILE A 491 5.66 7.51 11.67
CA ILE A 491 7.08 7.28 11.98
C ILE A 491 7.74 6.62 10.79
N GLU A 492 8.60 7.36 10.12
CA GLU A 492 9.30 6.92 8.93
C GLU A 492 10.72 6.48 9.21
N ARG A 493 11.09 5.32 8.67
CA ARG A 493 12.47 4.81 8.63
C ARG A 493 13.05 5.00 7.22
N LYS A 494 14.31 5.43 7.14
CA LYS A 494 15.04 5.49 5.88
C LYS A 494 15.50 4.10 5.44
N VAL A 495 15.14 3.69 4.23
CA VAL A 495 15.50 2.42 3.57
C VAL A 495 15.83 2.73 2.11
N ASN A 496 17.05 2.47 1.66
CA ASN A 496 17.52 2.76 0.29
C ASN A 496 17.22 4.20 -0.16
N ASN A 497 17.56 5.18 0.69
CA ASN A 497 17.26 6.61 0.51
C ASN A 497 15.78 7.03 0.50
N LEU A 498 14.84 6.10 0.62
CA LEU A 498 13.40 6.39 0.72
C LEU A 498 12.90 6.27 2.17
N TRP A 499 11.91 7.07 2.54
CA TRP A 499 11.28 7.04 3.84
C TRP A 499 10.05 6.11 3.81
N LYS A 500 9.97 5.15 4.74
CA LYS A 500 8.84 4.22 4.88
C LYS A 500 8.23 4.31 6.27
N GLY A 501 6.93 4.57 6.33
CA GLY A 501 6.23 4.95 7.55
C GLY A 501 5.37 3.85 8.18
N VAL A 502 5.25 3.90 9.50
CA VAL A 502 4.18 3.22 10.27
C VAL A 502 3.36 4.27 11.00
N LYS A 503 2.04 4.15 10.94
CA LYS A 503 1.10 5.08 11.54
C LYS A 503 0.94 4.80 13.03
N ILE A 504 1.06 5.84 13.86
CA ILE A 504 0.80 5.80 15.30
C ILE A 504 -0.10 6.99 15.69
N VAL A 505 -0.68 6.96 16.89
CA VAL A 505 -1.53 8.03 17.40
C VAL A 505 -0.78 8.79 18.51
N SER A 506 -0.70 10.11 18.42
CA SER A 506 -0.28 10.94 19.55
C SER A 506 -1.42 11.12 20.53
N ILE A 507 -1.10 11.15 21.83
CA ILE A 507 -2.05 11.40 22.91
C ILE A 507 -1.54 12.61 23.67
N ASN A 508 -2.33 13.69 23.71
CA ASN A 508 -1.94 14.97 24.30
C ASN A 508 -0.58 15.48 23.78
N GLY A 509 -0.32 15.31 22.48
CA GLY A 509 0.91 15.75 21.84
C GLY A 509 2.12 14.86 22.03
N ASN A 510 2.03 13.76 22.78
CA ASN A 510 3.16 12.85 22.99
C ASN A 510 2.89 11.50 22.33
N PHE A 511 3.95 10.84 21.87
CA PHE A 511 3.87 9.50 21.32
C PHE A 511 5.16 8.71 21.57
N THR A 512 5.01 7.39 21.65
CA THR A 512 6.13 6.45 21.81
C THR A 512 5.96 5.31 20.81
N PHE A 513 7.06 4.92 20.18
CA PHE A 513 7.09 3.82 19.22
C PHE A 513 8.26 2.90 19.56
N THR A 514 7.95 1.62 19.73
CA THR A 514 8.91 0.58 20.11
C THR A 514 9.01 -0.45 19.00
N LEU A 515 10.22 -0.82 18.61
CA LEU A 515 10.44 -1.82 17.58
C LEU A 515 11.75 -2.61 17.77
N LYS A 516 11.73 -3.88 17.37
CA LYS A 516 12.93 -4.72 17.25
C LYS A 516 13.62 -4.48 15.91
N LEU A 517 14.94 -4.34 15.95
CA LEU A 517 15.77 -4.07 14.77
C LEU A 517 16.91 -5.08 14.70
N ASN A 518 17.26 -5.53 13.49
CA ASN A 518 18.48 -6.31 13.27
C ASN A 518 19.71 -5.40 13.36
N PRO A 519 20.93 -5.94 13.54
CA PRO A 519 22.14 -5.12 13.52
C PRO A 519 22.28 -4.25 12.26
N GLY A 520 22.71 -3.00 12.43
CA GLY A 520 22.81 -2.03 11.34
C GLY A 520 22.61 -0.58 11.78
N ASN A 521 22.62 0.34 10.81
CA ASN A 521 22.40 1.77 11.01
C ASN A 521 21.03 2.18 10.48
N TYR A 522 20.29 2.93 11.28
CA TYR A 522 18.89 3.27 11.00
C TYR A 522 18.68 4.76 11.20
N SER A 523 17.99 5.42 10.26
CA SER A 523 17.54 6.81 10.40
C SER A 523 16.03 6.86 10.50
N PHE A 524 15.50 7.64 11.43
CA PHE A 524 14.07 7.83 11.64
C PHE A 524 13.68 9.31 11.63
N ARG A 525 12.49 9.62 11.12
CA ARG A 525 11.80 10.90 11.28
C ARG A 525 10.32 10.67 11.56
N ALA A 526 9.63 11.68 12.08
CA ALA A 526 8.19 11.67 12.24
C ALA A 526 7.59 12.70 11.27
N VAL A 527 6.42 12.39 10.72
CA VAL A 527 5.65 13.28 9.85
C VAL A 527 4.25 13.44 10.43
N PHE A 528 3.83 14.69 10.57
CA PHE A 528 2.46 15.07 10.87
C PHE A 528 1.91 15.83 9.66
N TYR A 529 0.86 15.31 9.04
CA TYR A 529 0.30 15.85 7.79
C TYR A 529 -0.61 17.08 7.98
N GLY A 530 -0.83 17.46 9.23
CA GLY A 530 -1.75 18.53 9.57
C GLY A 530 -3.11 17.99 9.97
N LEU A 531 -3.93 18.90 10.47
CA LEU A 531 -5.36 18.70 10.71
C LEU A 531 -6.05 19.99 10.29
N ASP A 532 -7.38 19.96 10.29
CA ASP A 532 -8.22 21.15 10.15
C ASP A 532 -7.80 22.28 11.08
N LYS A 533 -7.05 22.03 12.19
CA LYS A 533 -6.51 23.02 13.14
C LYS A 533 -5.00 23.27 13.20
N TYR A 534 -4.20 22.50 12.47
CA TYR A 534 -2.75 22.51 12.61
C TYR A 534 -2.03 22.31 11.27
N LEU A 535 -1.01 23.13 10.98
CA LEU A 535 -0.19 22.96 9.78
C LEU A 535 0.61 21.64 9.85
N PRO A 536 0.98 21.03 8.71
CA PRO A 536 1.90 19.89 8.71
C PRO A 536 3.28 20.27 9.26
N CYS A 537 3.99 19.30 9.84
CA CYS A 537 5.40 19.44 10.15
C CYS A 537 6.14 18.10 10.10
N ILE A 538 7.45 18.19 9.93
CA ILE A 538 8.38 17.05 9.96
C ILE A 538 9.34 17.26 11.13
N SER A 539 9.67 16.19 11.85
CA SER A 539 10.62 16.26 12.96
C SER A 539 12.07 16.37 12.48
N ASN A 540 12.99 16.57 13.42
CA ASN A 540 14.39 16.21 13.22
C ASN A 540 14.55 14.72 12.87
N THR A 541 15.64 14.39 12.17
CA THR A 541 16.05 13.00 11.95
C THR A 541 16.87 12.51 13.14
N ILE A 542 16.58 11.31 13.63
CA ILE A 542 17.37 10.60 14.63
C ILE A 542 18.03 9.38 14.01
N ASN A 543 19.19 8.97 14.54
CA ASN A 543 19.89 7.78 14.10
C ASN A 543 20.04 6.79 15.24
N ILE A 544 19.86 5.50 14.94
CA ILE A 544 20.01 4.38 15.86
C ILE A 544 21.01 3.41 15.25
N VAL A 545 22.02 3.03 16.03
CA VAL A 545 22.98 1.99 15.69
C VAL A 545 22.63 0.75 16.49
N VAL A 546 22.38 -0.35 15.79
CA VAL A 546 22.12 -1.65 16.40
C VAL A 546 23.37 -2.49 16.23
N LEU A 547 24.06 -2.75 17.34
CA LEU A 547 25.22 -3.62 17.38
C LEU A 547 24.76 -5.09 17.41
N LYS A 548 25.62 -5.97 16.92
CA LYS A 548 25.42 -7.41 17.06
C LYS A 548 25.32 -7.81 18.55
N GLY A 549 24.43 -8.75 18.83
CA GLY A 549 24.25 -9.35 20.14
C GLY A 549 25.49 -10.14 20.57
N VAL A 550 25.58 -10.43 21.85
CA VAL A 550 26.66 -11.23 22.44
C VAL A 550 26.11 -12.59 22.84
N ARG A 551 26.92 -13.63 22.66
CA ARG A 551 26.60 -14.99 23.09
C ARG A 551 27.34 -15.34 24.37
N SER A 552 26.77 -16.24 25.14
CA SER A 552 27.42 -16.90 26.28
C SER A 552 27.73 -18.34 25.93
N LEU A 553 28.86 -18.84 26.44
CA LEU A 553 29.27 -20.24 26.36
C LEU A 553 29.52 -20.74 27.77
N ASN A 554 28.89 -21.84 28.14
CA ASN A 554 29.11 -22.50 29.42
C ASN A 554 29.62 -23.92 29.17
N ILE A 555 30.86 -24.23 29.57
CA ILE A 555 31.47 -25.55 29.39
C ILE A 555 31.36 -26.37 30.67
N THR A 556 30.88 -27.61 30.53
CA THR A 556 30.77 -28.58 31.63
C THR A 556 31.57 -29.86 31.34
N GLY A 557 32.10 -30.50 32.39
CA GLY A 557 32.84 -31.76 32.29
C GLY A 557 34.28 -31.63 31.74
N PHE A 558 34.81 -30.41 31.58
CA PHE A 558 36.17 -30.21 31.05
C PHE A 558 37.25 -30.56 32.08
N LYS A 559 38.09 -31.55 31.77
CA LYS A 559 39.21 -31.98 32.61
C LYS A 559 40.45 -31.12 32.37
N LYS A 560 41.09 -30.62 33.44
CA LYS A 560 42.38 -29.88 33.36
C LYS A 560 43.62 -30.79 33.29
N LYS A 561 43.47 -32.07 33.65
CA LYS A 561 44.54 -33.08 33.66
C LYS A 561 44.04 -34.37 33.01
N ALA A 562 44.93 -35.07 32.30
CA ALA A 562 44.62 -36.35 31.67
C ALA A 562 45.88 -37.20 31.48
N THR A 563 45.71 -38.47 31.14
CA THR A 563 46.83 -39.38 30.82
C THR A 563 46.91 -39.68 29.32
N VAL A 564 48.12 -39.98 28.83
CA VAL A 564 48.34 -40.37 27.42
C VAL A 564 47.48 -41.61 27.10
N GLY A 565 46.62 -41.49 26.09
CA GLY A 565 45.68 -42.52 25.67
C GLY A 565 44.24 -42.32 26.17
N GLU A 566 44.00 -41.36 27.07
CA GLU A 566 42.66 -41.06 27.62
C GLU A 566 41.75 -40.36 26.59
N ASN A 567 40.45 -40.67 26.62
CA ASN A 567 39.43 -39.93 25.87
C ASN A 567 38.93 -38.75 26.71
N ILE A 568 39.17 -37.53 26.23
CA ILE A 568 38.62 -36.31 26.81
C ILE A 568 37.21 -36.12 26.29
N THR A 569 36.27 -35.94 27.21
CA THR A 569 34.87 -35.61 26.91
C THR A 569 34.50 -34.35 27.65
N PHE A 570 33.93 -33.37 26.95
CA PHE A 570 33.31 -32.19 27.56
C PHE A 570 32.05 -31.82 26.79
N SER A 571 31.14 -31.12 27.45
CA SER A 571 29.94 -30.59 26.84
C SER A 571 29.90 -29.08 27.01
N GLY A 572 29.16 -28.40 26.15
CA GLY A 572 28.95 -26.97 26.28
C GLY A 572 27.53 -26.58 25.93
N GLU A 573 27.09 -25.47 26.49
CA GLU A 573 25.80 -24.83 26.19
C GLU A 573 26.06 -23.43 25.64
N ILE A 574 25.46 -23.11 24.50
CA ILE A 574 25.55 -21.80 23.86
C ILE A 574 24.18 -21.14 23.92
N SER A 575 24.14 -19.94 24.49
CA SER A 575 22.91 -19.16 24.57
C SER A 575 23.15 -17.70 24.16
N PRO A 576 22.36 -17.14 23.22
CA PRO A 576 21.30 -17.78 22.41
C PRO A 576 21.84 -18.54 21.17
N MET A 577 21.09 -19.56 20.72
CA MET A 577 21.46 -20.46 19.60
C MET A 577 21.11 -19.92 18.19
N GLU A 578 20.38 -18.80 18.11
CA GLU A 578 19.90 -18.26 16.84
C GLU A 578 21.02 -18.10 15.79
N GLU A 579 20.73 -18.55 14.56
CA GLU A 579 21.62 -18.55 13.38
C GLU A 579 22.85 -19.48 13.46
N ILE A 580 22.89 -20.46 14.37
CA ILE A 580 24.00 -21.41 14.46
C ILE A 580 23.50 -22.86 14.49
N GLU A 581 24.04 -23.68 13.60
CA GLU A 581 23.84 -25.14 13.61
C GLU A 581 25.08 -25.91 14.07
N ASN A 582 26.26 -25.31 13.90
CA ASN A 582 27.54 -25.95 14.16
C ASN A 582 28.53 -24.98 14.80
N ILE A 583 29.43 -25.51 15.63
CA ILE A 583 30.63 -24.81 16.11
C ILE A 583 31.90 -25.50 15.66
N THR A 584 33.00 -24.76 15.71
CA THR A 584 34.33 -25.30 15.42
C THR A 584 35.12 -25.43 16.71
N ILE A 585 35.61 -26.63 16.99
CA ILE A 585 36.52 -26.91 18.10
C ILE A 585 37.90 -27.18 17.50
N LYS A 586 38.87 -26.31 17.81
CA LYS A 586 40.27 -26.49 17.40
C LYS A 586 41.05 -27.10 18.55
N ILE A 587 41.69 -28.21 18.28
CA ILE A 587 42.49 -28.97 19.25
C ILE A 587 43.94 -28.88 18.79
N THR A 588 44.74 -28.14 19.54
CA THR A 588 46.17 -27.98 19.30
C THR A 588 46.96 -28.88 20.22
N ASP A 589 47.73 -29.80 19.64
CA ASP A 589 48.59 -30.69 20.40
C ASP A 589 49.90 -30.00 20.85
N PRO A 590 50.67 -30.60 21.77
CA PRO A 590 51.96 -30.07 22.22
C PRO A 590 53.00 -29.83 21.11
N SER A 591 52.87 -30.50 19.96
CA SER A 591 53.73 -30.29 18.79
C SER A 591 53.26 -29.13 17.89
N LYS A 592 52.22 -28.41 18.31
CA LYS A 592 51.53 -27.31 17.58
C LYS A 592 50.74 -27.76 16.36
N LYS A 593 50.45 -29.06 16.22
CA LYS A 593 49.55 -29.54 15.18
C LYS A 593 48.11 -29.25 15.60
N VAL A 594 47.34 -28.63 14.70
CA VAL A 594 45.93 -28.25 14.95
C VAL A 594 45.01 -29.23 14.23
N ALA A 595 44.08 -29.82 14.97
CA ALA A 595 42.95 -30.59 14.43
C ALA A 595 41.66 -29.79 14.64
N GLU A 596 40.90 -29.58 13.58
CA GLU A 596 39.60 -28.89 13.65
C GLU A 596 38.46 -29.91 13.61
N LYS A 597 37.48 -29.73 14.51
CA LYS A 597 36.29 -30.56 14.59
C LYS A 597 35.05 -29.69 14.55
N VAL A 598 34.22 -29.88 13.53
CA VAL A 598 32.90 -29.27 13.44
C VAL A 598 31.93 -30.10 14.27
N VAL A 599 31.27 -29.49 15.24
CA VAL A 599 30.33 -30.16 16.14
C VAL A 599 28.95 -29.55 15.97
N LYS A 600 27.97 -30.41 15.69
CA LYS A 600 26.55 -30.03 15.65
C LYS A 600 26.07 -29.68 17.05
N ILE A 601 25.29 -28.62 17.13
CA ILE A 601 24.59 -28.21 18.34
C ILE A 601 23.16 -28.78 18.26
N ASP A 602 22.62 -29.26 19.37
CA ASP A 602 21.23 -29.70 19.45
C ASP A 602 20.25 -28.53 19.58
N GLU A 603 18.95 -28.82 19.50
CA GLU A 603 17.86 -27.83 19.54
C GLU A 603 17.83 -26.96 20.82
N ASN A 604 18.52 -27.38 21.88
CA ASN A 604 18.60 -26.67 23.15
C ASN A 604 19.92 -25.90 23.30
N GLY A 605 20.75 -25.82 22.25
CA GLY A 605 22.03 -25.13 22.29
C GLY A 605 23.18 -25.94 22.90
N PHE A 606 22.98 -27.24 23.16
CA PHE A 606 24.02 -28.09 23.74
C PHE A 606 24.85 -28.79 22.67
N PHE A 607 26.13 -28.98 22.97
CA PHE A 607 27.03 -29.80 22.17
C PHE A 607 27.91 -30.67 23.07
N LYS A 608 28.40 -31.77 22.50
CA LYS A 608 29.34 -32.67 23.16
C LYS A 608 30.53 -32.94 22.26
N CYS A 609 31.73 -32.80 22.81
CA CYS A 609 32.97 -33.10 22.11
C CYS A 609 33.72 -34.22 22.81
N ILE A 610 34.19 -35.17 22.01
CA ILE A 610 35.07 -36.26 22.45
C ILE A 610 36.28 -36.31 21.53
N PHE A 611 37.48 -36.39 22.11
CA PHE A 611 38.73 -36.60 21.38
C PHE A 611 39.75 -37.32 22.27
N LYS A 612 40.75 -37.96 21.65
CA LYS A 612 41.78 -38.75 22.35
C LYS A 612 43.07 -37.95 22.43
N VAL A 613 43.69 -37.92 23.61
CA VAL A 613 45.04 -37.34 23.80
C VAL A 613 46.09 -38.44 23.64
N ASN A 614 47.06 -38.27 22.75
CA ASN A 614 48.00 -39.32 22.35
C ASN A 614 49.48 -38.99 22.61
N ILE A 615 49.79 -37.75 23.00
CA ILE A 615 51.14 -37.31 23.35
C ILE A 615 51.14 -36.51 24.65
N LYS A 616 52.23 -36.65 25.41
CA LYS A 616 52.48 -35.92 26.65
C LYS A 616 52.68 -34.43 26.38
N GLY A 617 52.18 -33.57 27.26
CA GLY A 617 52.36 -32.12 27.20
C GLY A 617 51.05 -31.34 27.39
N VAL A 618 51.10 -30.03 27.10
CA VAL A 618 49.95 -29.13 27.23
C VAL A 618 49.18 -29.10 25.91
N TRP A 619 47.94 -29.56 25.94
CA TRP A 619 46.99 -29.44 24.84
C TRP A 619 46.16 -28.18 25.00
N GLN A 620 45.90 -27.48 23.91
CA GLN A 620 45.05 -26.28 23.89
C GLN A 620 43.77 -26.56 23.07
N ILE A 621 42.62 -26.25 23.64
CA ILE A 621 41.31 -26.46 23.03
C ILE A 621 40.63 -25.12 22.90
N GLU A 622 40.34 -24.73 21.67
CA GLU A 622 39.68 -23.49 21.33
C GLU A 622 38.27 -23.80 20.83
N VAL A 623 37.26 -23.30 21.53
CA VAL A 623 35.86 -23.38 21.12
C VAL A 623 35.53 -22.09 20.38
N VAL A 624 35.21 -22.19 19.09
CA VAL A 624 34.92 -21.06 18.21
C VAL A 624 33.48 -21.14 17.74
N VAL A 625 32.73 -20.09 18.05
CA VAL A 625 31.41 -19.82 17.50
C VAL A 625 31.56 -18.70 16.49
N ASN A 626 31.20 -18.98 15.23
CA ASN A 626 31.33 -18.01 14.16
C ASN A 626 30.37 -16.82 14.34
N GLU A 627 30.78 -15.68 13.80
CA GLU A 627 29.93 -14.50 13.71
C GLU A 627 28.74 -14.78 12.78
N THR A 628 27.56 -14.27 13.14
CA THR A 628 26.36 -14.35 12.30
C THR A 628 25.85 -12.95 11.95
N GLU A 629 24.73 -12.84 11.23
CA GLU A 629 24.13 -11.53 10.94
C GLU A 629 23.73 -10.80 12.23
N LYS A 630 23.19 -11.54 13.22
CA LYS A 630 22.66 -10.95 14.47
C LYS A 630 23.64 -10.87 15.62
N TYR A 631 24.65 -11.73 15.67
CA TYR A 631 25.50 -11.90 16.85
C TYR A 631 26.99 -11.97 16.51
N SER A 632 27.80 -11.41 17.40
CA SER A 632 29.27 -11.44 17.28
C SER A 632 29.82 -12.85 17.44
N SER A 633 31.04 -13.07 16.93
CA SER A 633 31.79 -14.30 17.19
C SER A 633 32.12 -14.44 18.67
N LEU A 634 32.24 -15.69 19.13
CA LEU A 634 32.65 -16.03 20.48
C LEU A 634 33.79 -17.04 20.40
N LYS A 635 34.85 -16.81 21.20
CA LYS A 635 36.02 -17.67 21.25
C LYS A 635 36.46 -17.84 22.70
N GLU A 636 36.59 -19.09 23.12
CA GLU A 636 37.16 -19.44 24.43
C GLU A 636 38.25 -20.48 24.31
N VAL A 637 39.27 -20.38 25.17
CA VAL A 637 40.46 -21.23 25.12
C VAL A 637 40.65 -21.94 26.44
N TYR A 638 40.79 -23.26 26.35
CA TYR A 638 40.98 -24.17 27.47
C TYR A 638 42.30 -24.92 27.31
N LYS A 639 42.90 -25.35 28.43
CA LYS A 639 44.17 -26.09 28.43
C LYS A 639 44.07 -27.37 29.25
N ILE A 640 44.70 -28.44 28.75
CA ILE A 640 44.77 -29.75 29.40
C ILE A 640 46.22 -30.16 29.53
N ASN A 641 46.64 -30.53 30.74
CA ASN A 641 47.97 -31.09 30.98
C ASN A 641 47.90 -32.62 30.90
N VAL A 642 48.59 -33.20 29.92
CA VAL A 642 48.62 -34.65 29.69
C VAL A 642 49.94 -35.24 30.19
N SER A 643 49.88 -36.18 31.13
CA SER A 643 51.03 -36.93 31.66
C SER A 643 51.06 -38.37 31.12
N GLU A 644 52.21 -39.03 31.17
CA GLU A 644 52.28 -40.46 30.88
C GLU A 644 51.57 -41.28 31.96
N ILE A 645 51.08 -42.46 31.58
CA ILE A 645 50.60 -43.45 32.54
C ILE A 645 51.83 -43.94 33.29
N GLU A 646 51.92 -43.66 34.60
CA GLU A 646 52.86 -44.37 35.47
C GLU A 646 52.52 -45.86 35.37
N LYS A 647 53.44 -46.66 34.82
CA LYS A 647 53.41 -48.11 35.03
C LYS A 647 53.35 -48.32 36.55
N PRO A 648 52.48 -49.18 37.09
CA PRO A 648 52.53 -49.49 38.51
C PRO A 648 53.95 -50.01 38.79
N GLU A 649 54.66 -49.31 39.66
CA GLU A 649 55.97 -49.75 40.12
C GLU A 649 55.82 -51.16 40.68
N THR A 650 56.65 -52.04 40.14
CA THR A 650 57.01 -53.34 40.67
C THR A 650 57.03 -53.31 42.19
N ILE A 651 56.19 -54.17 42.79
CA ILE A 651 56.19 -54.53 44.20
C ILE A 651 57.64 -54.69 44.65
N SER A 652 58.09 -53.80 45.54
CA SER A 652 59.45 -53.85 46.08
C SER A 652 59.71 -55.21 46.73
N SER A 653 60.93 -55.70 46.57
CA SER A 653 61.47 -56.94 47.14
C SER A 653 61.27 -57.11 48.66
N ASN A 654 60.82 -56.08 49.36
CA ASN A 654 60.52 -56.11 50.79
C ASN A 654 59.18 -56.76 51.14
N ILE A 655 58.19 -56.82 50.22
CA ILE A 655 56.88 -57.45 50.49
C ILE A 655 56.94 -58.98 50.32
N GLN A 656 57.77 -59.48 49.39
CA GLN A 656 57.99 -60.92 49.20
C GLN A 656 58.80 -61.52 50.37
N THR A 657 59.73 -60.75 50.93
CA THR A 657 60.46 -61.11 52.15
C THR A 657 59.55 -61.10 53.38
N LEU A 658 58.63 -60.13 53.49
CA LEU A 658 57.65 -60.02 54.57
C LEU A 658 56.61 -61.16 54.54
N LEU A 659 56.14 -61.54 53.34
CA LEU A 659 55.22 -62.67 53.15
C LEU A 659 55.89 -64.02 53.46
N THR A 660 57.18 -64.18 53.18
CA THR A 660 57.95 -65.39 53.52
C THR A 660 58.16 -65.52 55.03
N ILE A 661 58.46 -64.41 55.72
CA ILE A 661 58.59 -64.38 57.20
C ILE A 661 57.25 -64.71 57.87
N ILE A 662 56.14 -64.13 57.39
CA ILE A 662 54.80 -64.42 57.93
C ILE A 662 54.42 -65.89 57.71
N LEU A 663 54.76 -66.49 56.56
CA LEU A 663 54.51 -67.91 56.31
C LEU A 663 55.35 -68.83 57.23
N ILE A 664 56.61 -68.48 57.50
CA ILE A 664 57.49 -69.21 58.43
C ILE A 664 56.97 -69.12 59.86
N VAL A 665 56.50 -67.95 60.30
CA VAL A 665 55.94 -67.76 61.66
C VAL A 665 54.64 -68.54 61.83
N ILE A 666 53.75 -68.54 60.82
CA ILE A 666 52.52 -69.33 60.85
C ILE A 666 52.84 -70.84 60.87
N LEU A 667 53.81 -71.29 60.06
CA LEU A 667 54.24 -72.69 60.04
C LEU A 667 54.88 -73.11 61.38
N ALA A 668 55.67 -72.24 62.00
CA ALA A 668 56.26 -72.46 63.33
C ALA A 668 55.19 -72.54 64.44
N ILE A 669 54.16 -71.70 64.39
CA ILE A 669 53.03 -71.74 65.35
C ILE A 669 52.22 -73.03 65.18
N VAL A 670 51.97 -73.48 63.94
CA VAL A 670 51.27 -74.74 63.67
C VAL A 670 52.10 -75.94 64.14
N ILE A 671 53.42 -75.96 63.90
CA ILE A 671 54.33 -77.00 64.39
C ILE A 671 54.39 -77.01 65.93
N LEU A 672 54.43 -75.85 66.58
CA LEU A 672 54.39 -75.74 68.06
C LEU A 672 53.05 -76.25 68.63
N LEU A 673 51.92 -75.95 67.99
CA LEU A 673 50.61 -76.43 68.42
C LEU A 673 50.45 -77.94 68.22
N VAL A 674 51.02 -78.51 67.15
CA VAL A 674 51.04 -79.96 66.89
C VAL A 674 52.02 -80.69 67.82
N TYR A 675 53.20 -80.12 68.13
CA TYR A 675 54.16 -80.66 69.09
C TYR A 675 53.66 -80.62 70.54
N ARG A 676 52.95 -79.55 70.94
CA ARG A 676 52.37 -79.45 72.30
C ARG A 676 51.22 -80.45 72.51
N ARG A 677 50.46 -80.77 71.45
CA ARG A 677 49.43 -81.82 71.48
C ARG A 677 50.00 -83.25 71.48
N SER A 678 51.19 -83.48 70.93
CA SER A 678 51.84 -84.81 70.93
C SER A 678 52.65 -85.11 72.20
N LYS A 679 53.06 -84.11 72.99
CA LYS A 679 53.89 -84.29 74.20
C LYS A 679 53.11 -84.43 75.53
N ILE A 680 51.85 -83.99 75.62
CA ILE A 680 51.06 -84.14 76.86
C ILE A 680 50.25 -85.46 76.87
N ARG A 681 50.10 -86.13 75.72
CA ARG A 681 49.54 -87.49 75.64
C ARG A 681 50.51 -88.59 76.11
N SER A 682 51.74 -88.23 76.51
CA SER A 682 52.73 -89.14 77.12
C SER A 682 52.94 -88.94 78.63
N GLU A 683 52.25 -87.98 79.27
CA GLU A 683 52.30 -87.77 80.74
C GLU A 683 51.00 -88.21 81.44
N THR A 684 50.27 -89.15 80.84
CA THR A 684 49.37 -90.07 81.57
C THR A 684 50.16 -91.17 82.29
N LEU A 685 51.37 -90.86 82.81
CA LEU A 685 52.21 -91.85 83.51
C LEU A 685 52.78 -91.39 84.87
N ASN A 686 52.56 -90.14 85.29
CA ASN A 686 52.78 -89.73 86.68
C ASN A 686 51.49 -89.15 87.25
N LYS A 687 50.58 -90.08 87.58
CA LYS A 687 49.68 -89.92 88.70
C LYS A 687 50.48 -89.42 89.92
N LEU A 688 49.70 -88.83 90.82
CA LEU A 688 49.97 -88.71 92.24
C LEU A 688 50.65 -87.44 92.69
N LEU A 689 50.11 -87.04 93.84
CA LEU A 689 50.56 -86.05 94.78
C LEU A 689 50.10 -84.64 94.43
N TYR A 690 49.27 -83.98 95.23
CA TYR A 690 48.61 -84.27 96.51
C TYR A 690 47.85 -82.95 96.81
N PHE A 691 46.69 -83.01 97.48
CA PHE A 691 45.86 -81.87 97.96
C PHE A 691 44.95 -81.14 96.95
#